data_AF-A0A1I1JRG4-F1
#
_entry.id   AF-A0A1I1JRG4-F1
#
_cell.length_a   1.000
_cell.length_b   1.000
_cell.length_c   1.000
_cell.angle_alpha   90.00
_cell.angle_beta   90.00
_cell.angle_gamma   90.00
#
_symmetry.space_group_name_H-M   'P 1'
#
loop_
_entity.id
_entity.type
_entity.pdbx_description
1 polymer ?
#
loop_
_entity_poly.entity_id
_entity_poly.type
_entity_poly.pdbx_seq_one_letter_code
_entity_poly.pdbx_strand_id
1 'polypeptide(L)'
;MADDRRMSTARFYGDLEDRADILADLLSFLESGGEDSDGVPRDNVVDWIAARTNAEDPDAIERRLQFLEQLDLLERRGDTYSCTRIGRCYLEEQDPAVLYNALRTTVKGFDTILAALTAEPKTDEDLMELLVDAFEECRMETPGVASRHREWLQTIGYVERTDDRIHLTDAGEAVAEQLRGVSTVDLEPDTVYERRELHSEYGGSIQGGIAPSRDEPVVFLFSGSTGGEHGYQDELRSDGTVVYTGEGQVGDMEMVRGNRAIRDHLEDGRELHFFEMEDDGVRYIGQYLYAGHFYEELPDSEGNTRTAIRFLLAPIQDEELPAERGVRERTDSSSTQTGANSNLQQFADPSVYQVPIKTGDGPIRTNFERTILEDVPRDQLTGIYEPPVDGDSVRVWGNQEDEPADQGDYLLFADREGRRGGSYTLLARIAHATVLDDDVAARFTNAVGWGDVTDQVFPHVMFLEPIYEAELDRAQFWDLLGFKGWPNDTFSAINFDRSGSGFYEEYDSVSQFIEVIRGEQLYPDEVAGEYESLDTALEDIQTRLSAEDRSWFQTRIDDSFIEEWSGALEGFRPSDTVDRSTATKLDQLRIVYRTLEADLAEKATDFGSGTLDRFSPAQTLFLGWVRLRQEELDLGGGLNQPRLNSVLKDSYEVGDPSQVHSSVEIDHPLTTHLREQEPTVYKFTAPPEYWLTAIEHGSLSFEPEHRNRWEQLEKGDVGILHSRAEPGKEEFASQPNGVIGAVVFGDTTEKSDPWWWEEHEAGADFSMIAGFDRLFLTGDVDAIDFTEGITAKETAQVNGELAALTADCLSIEEANRLCENISGKEFPAQSMYGTFRTEDDEIDYERPAALIEAMAEDLQEVSPINPHQSLECTLPADILEGLHFEDERGERILEQIATALQSGKHVLLTGPPGTGKTEIAERVCEYLVEHRPSLYTDFEMTTATADWSTFDTVGGYMPNESGENGDDLSFTPGIVLNRLKDLESGTQSNELLVIDELNRADIDKAFGQLFTLLSGQSVQLPYTVDGREVELTTSADLTGRPAANQYVVPNSWRIFATMNAYDKTSLYEMSYAFMRRFAFVRVPVPELPEGTEQTDGGRTVEDVVLEYADAWGIEASRPQAWAVGRVWQATNQAIDERAIGPAIVEDVLRYIAHHPEAELDHHLTQAVISYIFPQLEGVPRREKIVRKLAAVDEIEADLVEAAAQEMLQVTLATNE
;
A
#
# COMPACT_ATOMS: atom_id res chain seq x y z
N MET A 1 8.51 -10.74 12.45
CA MET A 1 8.43 -9.49 11.67
C MET A 1 9.12 -9.77 10.35
N ALA A 2 8.57 -9.33 9.21
CA ALA A 2 9.35 -9.32 7.98
C ALA A 2 10.38 -8.19 8.09
N ASP A 3 11.58 -8.41 7.57
CA ASP A 3 12.67 -7.45 7.62
C ASP A 3 12.59 -6.49 6.42
N ASP A 4 12.04 -5.30 6.64
CA ASP A 4 11.78 -4.26 5.62
C ASP A 4 13.04 -3.46 5.19
N ARG A 5 14.22 -3.82 5.71
CA ARG A 5 15.49 -3.15 5.38
C ARG A 5 15.93 -3.42 3.94
N ARG A 6 16.58 -2.45 3.30
CA ARG A 6 17.14 -2.61 1.93
C ARG A 6 18.46 -3.41 1.92
N MET A 7 18.81 -4.05 0.81
CA MET A 7 20.07 -4.83 0.68
C MET A 7 21.30 -4.03 0.22
N SER A 8 21.15 -2.82 -0.32
CA SER A 8 22.27 -2.08 -0.95
C SER A 8 22.51 -0.72 -0.31
N THR A 9 23.76 -0.27 -0.26
CA THR A 9 24.14 1.08 0.19
C THR A 9 24.64 1.95 -0.95
N ALA A 10 24.65 3.27 -0.74
CA ALA A 10 25.34 4.24 -1.57
C ALA A 10 26.68 4.66 -0.92
N ARG A 11 27.71 4.94 -1.73
CA ARG A 11 28.94 5.57 -1.23
C ARG A 11 28.69 7.04 -0.96
N PHE A 12 29.17 7.55 0.17
CA PHE A 12 29.26 8.99 0.38
C PHE A 12 30.55 9.58 -0.20
N TYR A 13 30.58 10.90 -0.42
CA TYR A 13 31.71 11.58 -1.06
C TYR A 13 32.98 11.56 -0.19
N GLY A 14 34.14 11.62 -0.87
CA GLY A 14 35.45 11.58 -0.23
C GLY A 14 36.13 10.21 -0.25
N ASP A 15 37.45 10.25 -0.06
CA ASP A 15 38.26 9.08 0.24
C ASP A 15 37.87 8.52 1.61
N LEU A 16 38.15 7.24 1.86
CA LEU A 16 37.76 6.57 3.11
C LEU A 16 38.28 7.28 4.37
N GLU A 17 39.42 7.96 4.28
CA GLU A 17 40.05 8.66 5.41
C GLU A 17 39.32 9.97 5.77
N ASP A 18 38.69 10.64 4.81
CA ASP A 18 38.07 11.97 4.99
C ASP A 18 36.53 11.94 4.91
N ARG A 19 35.92 10.77 4.62
CA ARG A 19 34.48 10.63 4.37
C ARG A 19 33.61 11.00 5.58
N ALA A 20 34.04 10.62 6.78
CA ALA A 20 33.32 10.96 8.01
C ALA A 20 33.35 12.48 8.27
N ASP A 21 34.50 13.12 8.03
CA ASP A 21 34.68 14.56 8.17
C ASP A 21 33.80 15.34 7.18
N ILE A 22 33.71 14.87 5.92
CA ILE A 22 32.85 15.50 4.90
C ILE A 22 31.37 15.37 5.28
N LEU A 23 30.95 14.24 5.85
CA LEU A 23 29.58 14.05 6.32
C LEU A 23 29.26 15.00 7.48
N ALA A 24 30.17 15.12 8.46
CA ALA A 24 30.00 16.08 9.56
C ALA A 24 29.98 17.53 9.05
N ASP A 25 30.84 17.89 8.11
CA ASP A 25 30.87 19.22 7.49
C ASP A 25 29.54 19.53 6.75
N LEU A 26 28.92 18.54 6.10
CA LEU A 26 27.62 18.69 5.44
C LEU A 26 26.52 18.95 6.47
N LEU A 27 26.45 18.14 7.52
CA LEU A 27 25.44 18.31 8.58
C LEU A 27 25.61 19.66 9.29
N SER A 28 26.85 20.09 9.52
CA SER A 28 27.15 21.43 10.06
C SER A 28 26.68 22.55 9.13
N PHE A 29 26.83 22.37 7.82
CA PHE A 29 26.32 23.33 6.83
C PHE A 29 24.79 23.42 6.88
N LEU A 30 24.08 22.28 6.99
CA LEU A 30 22.63 22.25 7.14
C LEU A 30 22.15 22.90 8.44
N GLU A 31 22.89 22.74 9.54
CA GLU A 31 22.57 23.38 10.83
C GLU A 31 22.80 24.90 10.81
N SER A 32 23.76 25.37 10.01
CA SER A 32 24.08 26.79 9.90
C SER A 32 22.97 27.66 9.28
N GLY A 33 21.93 27.04 8.71
CA GLY A 33 20.69 27.71 8.25
C GLY A 33 19.92 28.42 9.37
N GLY A 34 20.10 28.00 10.63
CA GLY A 34 19.52 28.60 11.83
C GLY A 34 18.15 28.01 12.23
N GLU A 35 17.89 27.96 13.54
CA GLU A 35 16.69 27.35 14.15
C GLU A 35 15.33 27.97 13.72
N ASP A 36 15.37 29.18 13.15
CA ASP A 36 14.19 29.92 12.64
C ASP A 36 14.03 29.85 11.09
N SER A 37 14.87 29.07 10.38
CA SER A 37 14.81 28.93 8.92
C SER A 37 14.08 27.66 8.50
N ASP A 38 13.37 27.70 7.37
CA ASP A 38 12.75 26.53 6.74
C ASP A 38 13.78 25.50 6.21
N GLY A 39 15.08 25.62 6.53
CA GLY A 39 16.19 24.78 6.05
C GLY A 39 17.08 25.47 5.00
N VAL A 40 18.10 24.76 4.51
CA VAL A 40 19.02 25.22 3.47
C VAL A 40 18.47 24.83 2.09
N PRO A 41 18.29 25.77 1.15
CA PRO A 41 17.78 25.46 -0.19
C PRO A 41 18.59 24.37 -0.90
N ARG A 42 17.89 23.51 -1.65
CA ARG A 42 18.46 22.36 -2.36
C ARG A 42 19.68 22.73 -3.20
N ASP A 43 19.56 23.76 -4.04
CA ASP A 43 20.65 24.23 -4.91
C ASP A 43 21.90 24.60 -4.11
N ASN A 44 21.73 25.20 -2.92
CA ASN A 44 22.86 25.57 -2.07
C ASN A 44 23.55 24.34 -1.46
N VAL A 45 22.81 23.26 -1.19
CA VAL A 45 23.38 21.99 -0.70
C VAL A 45 24.13 21.28 -1.81
N VAL A 46 23.57 21.24 -3.02
CA VAL A 46 24.22 20.68 -4.20
C VAL A 46 25.50 21.45 -4.53
N ASP A 47 25.44 22.79 -4.54
CA ASP A 47 26.61 23.67 -4.74
C ASP A 47 27.66 23.47 -3.65
N TRP A 48 27.26 23.30 -2.40
CA TRP A 48 28.19 23.06 -1.30
C TRP A 48 28.93 21.73 -1.48
N ILE A 49 28.21 20.66 -1.84
CA ILE A 49 28.80 19.34 -2.09
C ILE A 49 29.74 19.42 -3.31
N ALA A 50 29.31 20.02 -4.41
CA ALA A 50 30.13 20.20 -5.61
C ALA A 50 31.39 21.05 -5.35
N ALA A 51 31.32 22.04 -4.45
CA ALA A 51 32.45 22.91 -4.12
C ALA A 51 33.47 22.26 -3.17
N ARG A 52 33.04 21.34 -2.30
CA ARG A 52 33.90 20.68 -1.29
C ARG A 52 34.34 19.27 -1.64
N THR A 53 33.75 18.68 -2.67
CA THR A 53 34.03 17.31 -3.11
C THR A 53 34.33 17.31 -4.62
N ASN A 54 34.85 16.21 -5.17
CA ASN A 54 35.04 16.06 -6.63
C ASN A 54 33.72 15.65 -7.34
N ALA A 55 32.57 16.10 -6.84
CA ALA A 55 31.27 15.76 -7.40
C ALA A 55 30.91 16.72 -8.54
N GLU A 56 30.87 16.21 -9.77
CA GLU A 56 30.56 17.02 -10.97
C GLU A 56 29.14 16.77 -11.52
N ASP A 57 28.46 15.72 -11.04
CA ASP A 57 27.12 15.29 -11.47
C ASP A 57 26.06 15.61 -10.39
N PRO A 58 25.16 16.59 -10.61
CA PRO A 58 24.07 16.93 -9.70
C PRO A 58 23.13 15.75 -9.39
N ASP A 59 22.87 14.86 -10.35
CA ASP A 59 21.97 13.71 -10.14
C ASP A 59 22.63 12.65 -9.25
N ALA A 60 23.95 12.50 -9.33
CA ALA A 60 24.70 11.67 -8.40
C ALA A 60 24.70 12.23 -6.98
N ILE A 61 24.69 13.56 -6.83
CA ILE A 61 24.59 14.24 -5.53
C ILE A 61 23.21 13.97 -4.91
N GLU A 62 22.15 14.14 -5.68
CA GLU A 62 20.77 13.90 -5.22
C GLU A 62 20.56 12.45 -4.74
N ARG A 63 21.01 11.45 -5.51
CA ARG A 63 20.89 10.03 -5.11
C ARG A 63 21.58 9.72 -3.77
N ARG A 64 22.66 10.43 -3.45
CA ARG A 64 23.39 10.25 -2.18
C ARG A 64 22.72 11.01 -1.04
N LEU A 65 22.14 12.18 -1.30
CA LEU A 65 21.32 12.91 -0.33
C LEU A 65 20.08 12.11 0.06
N GLN A 66 19.38 11.50 -0.90
CA GLN A 66 18.25 10.60 -0.64
C GLN A 66 18.63 9.41 0.25
N PHE A 67 19.85 8.86 0.10
CA PHE A 67 20.31 7.80 0.98
C PHE A 67 20.56 8.30 2.41
N LEU A 68 21.08 9.51 2.59
CA LEU A 68 21.21 10.12 3.92
C LEU A 68 19.86 10.48 4.55
N GLU A 69 18.84 10.81 3.74
CA GLU A 69 17.44 10.94 4.20
C GLU A 69 16.90 9.62 4.74
N GLN A 70 17.15 8.51 4.04
CA GLN A 70 16.75 7.17 4.49
C GLN A 70 17.45 6.69 5.77
N LEU A 71 18.66 7.20 6.04
CA LEU A 71 19.36 6.98 7.30
C LEU A 71 18.86 7.90 8.42
N ASP A 72 17.84 8.73 8.15
CA ASP A 72 17.32 9.76 9.06
C ASP A 72 18.43 10.70 9.57
N LEU A 73 19.46 11.00 8.75
CA LEU A 73 20.52 11.97 9.11
C LEU A 73 20.18 13.39 8.65
N LEU A 74 19.33 13.53 7.63
CA LEU A 74 18.84 14.81 7.14
C LEU A 74 17.42 14.64 6.62
N GLU A 75 16.62 15.72 6.62
CA GLU A 75 15.24 15.71 6.16
C GLU A 75 15.04 16.79 5.09
N ARG A 76 14.20 16.48 4.10
CA ARG A 76 13.79 17.41 3.04
C ARG A 76 12.38 17.93 3.31
N ARG A 77 12.19 19.25 3.31
CA ARG A 77 10.87 19.90 3.47
C ARG A 77 10.62 20.86 2.30
N GLY A 78 9.89 20.41 1.29
CA GLY A 78 9.77 21.15 0.03
C GLY A 78 11.11 21.18 -0.70
N ASP A 79 11.67 22.38 -0.90
CA ASP A 79 12.93 22.61 -1.62
C ASP A 79 14.13 22.91 -0.71
N THR A 80 14.02 22.57 0.58
CA THR A 80 15.08 22.79 1.57
C THR A 80 15.46 21.51 2.30
N TYR A 81 16.71 21.46 2.73
CA TYR A 81 17.30 20.41 3.55
C TYR A 81 17.61 20.91 4.95
N SER A 82 17.35 20.09 5.95
CA SER A 82 17.73 20.38 7.33
C SER A 82 18.22 19.14 8.06
N CYS A 83 18.97 19.35 9.15
CA CYS A 83 19.50 18.26 9.95
C CYS A 83 18.41 17.71 10.87
N THR A 84 18.17 16.39 10.80
CA THR A 84 17.24 15.67 11.68
C THR A 84 17.80 15.61 13.11
N ARG A 85 17.05 14.99 14.04
CA ARG A 85 17.55 14.77 15.41
C ARG A 85 18.75 13.81 15.45
N ILE A 86 18.72 12.73 14.67
CA ILE A 86 19.83 11.77 14.60
C ILE A 86 21.04 12.41 13.90
N GLY A 87 20.83 13.18 12.84
CA GLY A 87 21.89 13.95 12.18
C GLY A 87 22.59 14.92 13.12
N ARG A 88 21.85 15.66 13.95
CA ARG A 88 22.43 16.58 14.94
C ARG A 88 23.21 15.82 16.02
N CYS A 89 22.68 14.70 16.50
CA CYS A 89 23.39 13.85 17.46
C CYS A 89 24.75 13.39 16.90
N TYR A 90 24.77 12.93 15.63
CA TYR A 90 26.01 12.53 14.99
C TYR A 90 26.94 13.72 14.76
N LEU A 91 26.41 14.89 14.39
CA LEU A 91 27.22 16.10 14.21
C LEU A 91 27.91 16.56 15.50
N GLU A 92 27.19 16.57 16.62
CA GLU A 92 27.70 17.05 17.92
C GLU A 92 28.81 16.17 18.48
N GLU A 93 28.65 14.84 18.41
CA GLU A 93 29.53 13.88 19.08
C GLU A 93 30.45 13.11 18.12
N GLN A 94 30.08 13.03 16.83
CA GLN A 94 30.73 12.20 15.80
C GLN A 94 30.91 10.74 16.22
N ASP A 95 29.94 10.23 16.98
CA ASP A 95 29.97 8.89 17.55
C ASP A 95 29.68 7.82 16.47
N PRO A 96 30.61 6.88 16.21
CA PRO A 96 30.42 5.75 15.31
C PRO A 96 29.15 4.94 15.54
N ALA A 97 28.69 4.83 16.79
CA ALA A 97 27.53 4.03 17.16
C ALA A 97 26.23 4.60 16.58
N VAL A 98 26.11 5.93 16.47
CA VAL A 98 24.92 6.60 15.92
C VAL A 98 24.77 6.26 14.44
N LEU A 99 25.87 6.38 13.69
CA LEU A 99 25.89 6.08 12.26
C LEU A 99 25.78 4.56 12.00
N TYR A 100 26.39 3.72 12.83
CA TYR A 100 26.22 2.27 12.76
C TYR A 100 24.75 1.86 12.94
N ASN A 101 24.07 2.44 13.93
CA ASN A 101 22.66 2.13 14.18
C ASN A 101 21.78 2.56 13.01
N ALA A 102 21.94 3.78 12.50
CA ALA A 102 21.23 4.22 11.30
C ALA A 102 21.45 3.28 10.11
N LEU A 103 22.68 2.79 9.91
CA LEU A 103 23.01 1.85 8.85
C LEU A 103 22.35 0.48 9.04
N ARG A 104 22.43 -0.13 10.24
CA ARG A 104 21.87 -1.46 10.49
C ARG A 104 20.34 -1.48 10.58
N THR A 105 19.69 -0.37 10.92
CA THR A 105 18.22 -0.27 10.95
C THR A 105 17.62 0.02 9.59
N THR A 106 18.42 0.55 8.64
CA THR A 106 17.97 0.85 7.27
C THR A 106 18.41 -0.22 6.27
N VAL A 107 19.55 -0.88 6.51
CA VAL A 107 20.21 -1.76 5.53
C VAL A 107 20.57 -3.12 6.14
N LYS A 108 20.17 -4.20 5.46
CA LYS A 108 20.47 -5.60 5.82
C LYS A 108 21.96 -5.89 5.72
N GLY A 109 22.46 -6.79 6.58
CA GLY A 109 23.78 -7.42 6.41
C GLY A 109 24.97 -6.77 7.14
N PHE A 110 24.83 -5.59 7.74
CA PHE A 110 25.90 -5.02 8.57
C PHE A 110 26.23 -5.90 9.79
N ASP A 111 25.20 -6.36 10.51
CA ASP A 111 25.34 -7.28 11.63
C ASP A 111 25.96 -8.61 11.18
N THR A 112 25.44 -9.18 10.09
CA THR A 112 25.94 -10.43 9.50
C THR A 112 27.42 -10.35 9.15
N ILE A 113 27.88 -9.23 8.57
CA ILE A 113 29.29 -9.01 8.23
C ILE A 113 30.15 -8.94 9.50
N LEU A 114 29.78 -8.13 10.49
CA LEU A 114 30.54 -8.01 11.73
C LEU A 114 30.60 -9.35 12.47
N ALA A 115 29.46 -10.04 12.58
CA ALA A 115 29.38 -11.37 13.18
C ALA A 115 30.25 -12.39 12.44
N ALA A 116 30.33 -12.35 11.11
CA ALA A 116 31.15 -13.32 10.37
C ALA A 116 32.66 -13.01 10.43
N LEU A 117 33.06 -11.74 10.58
CA LEU A 117 34.47 -11.32 10.66
C LEU A 117 35.14 -11.70 12.00
N THR A 118 34.36 -11.96 13.05
CA THR A 118 34.89 -12.46 14.33
C THR A 118 35.48 -13.88 14.22
N ALA A 119 35.08 -14.67 13.23
CA ALA A 119 35.60 -16.01 13.01
C ALA A 119 36.96 -15.96 12.29
N GLU A 120 37.01 -15.24 11.17
CA GLU A 120 38.24 -15.02 10.40
C GLU A 120 38.13 -13.81 9.46
N PRO A 121 39.27 -13.23 9.04
CA PRO A 121 39.30 -12.15 8.05
C PRO A 121 38.78 -12.59 6.66
N LYS A 122 37.96 -11.76 6.02
CA LYS A 122 37.26 -12.05 4.76
C LYS A 122 37.68 -11.12 3.61
N THR A 123 37.60 -11.55 2.36
CA THR A 123 37.70 -10.63 1.19
C THR A 123 36.34 -10.01 0.86
N ASP A 124 36.30 -9.05 -0.07
CA ASP A 124 35.01 -8.51 -0.54
C ASP A 124 34.17 -9.60 -1.25
N GLU A 125 34.79 -10.58 -1.92
CA GLU A 125 34.08 -11.75 -2.47
C GLU A 125 33.52 -12.66 -1.37
N ASP A 126 34.29 -12.92 -0.31
CA ASP A 126 33.80 -13.71 0.83
C ASP A 126 32.59 -13.03 1.51
N LEU A 127 32.59 -11.68 1.60
CA LEU A 127 31.45 -10.92 2.10
C LEU A 127 30.25 -10.95 1.14
N MET A 128 30.50 -10.94 -0.17
CA MET A 128 29.47 -11.10 -1.20
C MET A 128 28.78 -12.46 -1.07
N GLU A 129 29.55 -13.54 -1.01
CA GLU A 129 29.03 -14.90 -0.79
C GLU A 129 28.24 -15.00 0.52
N LEU A 130 28.79 -14.44 1.61
CA LEU A 130 28.11 -14.39 2.90
C LEU A 130 26.73 -13.72 2.83
N LEU A 131 26.62 -12.57 2.16
CA LEU A 131 25.35 -11.85 2.05
C LEU A 131 24.36 -12.54 1.11
N VAL A 132 24.83 -13.17 0.02
CA VAL A 132 23.98 -13.99 -0.86
C VAL A 132 23.45 -15.22 -0.14
N ASP A 133 24.27 -15.85 0.69
CA ASP A 133 23.88 -17.04 1.46
C ASP A 133 22.95 -16.70 2.64
N ALA A 134 23.16 -15.55 3.29
CA ALA A 134 22.37 -15.13 4.45
C ALA A 134 20.99 -14.56 4.09
N PHE A 135 20.84 -13.98 2.89
CA PHE A 135 19.61 -13.32 2.47
C PHE A 135 19.15 -13.85 1.10
N GLU A 136 18.09 -14.67 1.07
CA GLU A 136 17.60 -15.33 -0.17
C GLU A 136 17.21 -14.35 -1.28
N GLU A 137 16.81 -13.12 -0.92
CA GLU A 137 16.49 -12.01 -1.82
C GLU A 137 17.72 -11.42 -2.52
N CYS A 138 18.93 -11.73 -2.03
CA CYS A 138 20.17 -11.11 -2.47
C CYS A 138 20.79 -11.84 -3.67
N ARG A 139 20.67 -11.27 -4.87
CA ARG A 139 21.34 -11.76 -6.10
C ARG A 139 22.44 -10.79 -6.53
N MET A 140 23.70 -11.08 -6.20
CA MET A 140 24.85 -10.28 -6.64
C MET A 140 25.94 -11.14 -7.31
N GLU A 141 26.39 -10.71 -8.49
CA GLU A 141 27.43 -11.38 -9.29
C GLU A 141 28.82 -10.74 -9.13
N THR A 142 28.87 -9.53 -8.54
CA THR A 142 30.12 -8.80 -8.27
C THR A 142 30.09 -8.26 -6.85
N PRO A 143 31.26 -8.10 -6.18
CA PRO A 143 31.31 -7.71 -4.78
C PRO A 143 30.94 -6.24 -4.53
N GLY A 144 30.47 -5.49 -5.54
CA GLY A 144 30.24 -4.05 -5.46
C GLY A 144 29.29 -3.62 -4.34
N VAL A 145 28.28 -4.43 -3.99
CA VAL A 145 27.38 -4.16 -2.85
C VAL A 145 28.08 -4.44 -1.52
N ALA A 146 28.77 -5.58 -1.41
CA ALA A 146 29.53 -5.97 -0.22
C ALA A 146 30.67 -4.98 0.09
N SER A 147 31.40 -4.51 -0.94
CA SER A 147 32.44 -3.49 -0.80
C SER A 147 31.88 -2.20 -0.21
N ARG A 148 30.65 -1.78 -0.53
CA ARG A 148 30.07 -0.55 0.02
C ARG A 148 29.66 -0.70 1.50
N HIS A 149 29.15 -1.86 1.91
CA HIS A 149 28.93 -2.16 3.34
C HIS A 149 30.24 -2.08 4.11
N ARG A 150 31.27 -2.75 3.58
CA ARG A 150 32.61 -2.73 4.17
C ARG A 150 33.18 -1.33 4.24
N GLU A 151 33.03 -0.51 3.20
CA GLU A 151 33.51 0.88 3.20
C GLU A 151 32.84 1.75 4.27
N TRP A 152 31.53 1.57 4.53
CA TRP A 152 30.86 2.24 5.65
C TRP A 152 31.39 1.78 7.00
N LEU A 153 31.59 0.47 7.19
CA LEU A 153 32.21 -0.08 8.40
C LEU A 153 33.65 0.41 8.61
N GLN A 154 34.41 0.65 7.53
CA GLN A 154 35.74 1.25 7.60
C GLN A 154 35.67 2.73 7.97
N THR A 155 34.68 3.45 7.44
CA THR A 155 34.46 4.88 7.71
C THR A 155 34.19 5.12 9.19
N ILE A 156 33.41 4.24 9.83
CA ILE A 156 33.14 4.30 11.28
C ILE A 156 34.21 3.62 12.14
N GLY A 157 35.27 3.08 11.53
CA GLY A 157 36.40 2.48 12.23
C GLY A 157 36.16 1.10 12.85
N TYR A 158 35.11 0.38 12.46
CA TYR A 158 34.82 -0.97 12.97
C TYR A 158 35.58 -2.07 12.23
N VAL A 159 36.01 -1.81 11.00
CA VAL A 159 36.84 -2.74 10.23
C VAL A 159 38.03 -2.03 9.60
N GLU A 160 39.12 -2.77 9.39
CA GLU A 160 40.29 -2.34 8.63
C GLU A 160 40.59 -3.33 7.50
N ARG A 161 41.23 -2.87 6.42
CA ARG A 161 41.60 -3.73 5.28
C ARG A 161 43.10 -3.81 5.15
N THR A 162 43.64 -5.03 5.23
CA THR A 162 45.07 -5.32 5.09
C THR A 162 45.26 -6.46 4.10
N ASP A 163 46.13 -6.28 3.10
CA ASP A 163 46.45 -7.32 2.09
C ASP A 163 45.21 -7.99 1.47
N ASP A 164 44.21 -7.19 1.10
CA ASP A 164 42.93 -7.61 0.49
C ASP A 164 41.96 -8.34 1.44
N ARG A 165 42.28 -8.43 2.74
CA ARG A 165 41.40 -9.03 3.76
C ARG A 165 40.91 -7.97 4.74
N ILE A 166 39.70 -8.17 5.22
CA ILE A 166 38.96 -7.28 6.10
C ILE A 166 39.05 -7.87 7.51
N HIS A 167 39.48 -7.06 8.46
CA HIS A 167 39.68 -7.42 9.86
C HIS A 167 38.79 -6.53 10.74
N LEU A 168 38.26 -7.08 11.84
CA LEU A 168 37.67 -6.25 12.89
C LEU A 168 38.77 -5.43 13.58
N THR A 169 38.47 -4.18 13.89
CA THR A 169 39.26 -3.39 14.85
C THR A 169 38.84 -3.77 16.27
N ASP A 170 39.59 -3.30 17.29
CA ASP A 170 39.21 -3.50 18.69
C ASP A 170 37.77 -3.00 18.98
N ALA A 171 37.33 -1.92 18.32
CA ALA A 171 35.99 -1.38 18.44
C ALA A 171 34.94 -2.26 17.73
N GLY A 172 35.25 -2.75 16.52
CA GLY A 172 34.36 -3.65 15.79
C GLY A 172 34.22 -5.02 16.46
N GLU A 173 35.27 -5.52 17.10
CA GLU A 173 35.23 -6.78 17.87
C GLU A 173 34.29 -6.66 19.08
N ALA A 174 34.34 -5.54 19.81
CA ALA A 174 33.42 -5.29 20.93
C ALA A 174 31.94 -5.28 20.49
N VAL A 175 31.62 -4.64 19.36
CA VAL A 175 30.25 -4.62 18.82
C VAL A 175 29.82 -6.00 18.35
N ALA A 176 30.68 -6.73 17.64
CA ALA A 176 30.36 -8.05 17.12
C ALA A 176 30.18 -9.11 18.22
N GLU A 177 30.90 -9.00 19.34
CA GLU A 177 30.68 -9.87 20.51
C GLU A 177 29.28 -9.68 21.11
N GLN A 178 28.78 -8.45 21.17
CA GLN A 178 27.43 -8.17 21.71
C GLN A 178 26.30 -8.68 20.81
N LEU A 179 26.50 -8.71 19.48
CA LEU A 179 25.51 -9.20 18.53
C LEU A 179 25.35 -10.74 18.52
N ARG A 180 26.27 -11.51 19.13
CA ARG A 180 26.26 -12.98 19.11
C ARG A 180 25.24 -13.64 20.07
N GLY A 181 24.38 -12.87 20.74
CA GLY A 181 23.19 -13.37 21.44
C GLY A 181 23.43 -14.22 22.70
N VAL A 182 24.65 -14.28 23.24
CA VAL A 182 24.90 -14.88 24.56
C VAL A 182 24.91 -13.76 25.59
N SER A 183 23.72 -13.34 26.00
CA SER A 183 23.53 -12.38 27.09
C SER A 183 24.31 -12.83 28.33
N THR A 184 25.03 -11.91 28.97
CA THR A 184 25.77 -12.21 30.21
C THR A 184 24.84 -12.44 31.41
N VAL A 185 23.56 -12.12 31.25
CA VAL A 185 22.50 -12.28 32.25
C VAL A 185 21.39 -13.21 31.75
N ASP A 186 20.84 -14.01 32.65
CA ASP A 186 19.75 -14.97 32.36
C ASP A 186 18.40 -14.29 32.63
N LEU A 187 17.91 -13.55 31.63
CA LEU A 187 16.66 -12.77 31.71
C LEU A 187 15.76 -13.08 30.52
N GLU A 188 14.51 -13.40 30.80
CA GLU A 188 13.48 -13.74 29.80
C GLU A 188 12.60 -12.52 29.52
N PRO A 189 12.44 -12.09 28.26
CA PRO A 189 11.55 -10.99 27.90
C PRO A 189 10.13 -11.17 28.46
N ASP A 190 9.48 -10.05 28.80
CA ASP A 190 8.16 -9.94 29.44
C ASP A 190 8.03 -10.61 30.82
N THR A 191 9.12 -11.12 31.40
CA THR A 191 9.12 -11.65 32.76
C THR A 191 9.31 -10.54 33.79
N VAL A 192 8.52 -10.60 34.87
CA VAL A 192 8.60 -9.65 36.00
C VAL A 192 9.58 -10.16 37.05
N TYR A 193 10.59 -9.34 37.37
CA TYR A 193 11.62 -9.64 38.35
C TYR A 193 11.49 -8.75 39.60
N GLU A 194 11.87 -9.26 40.77
CA GLU A 194 12.02 -8.38 41.94
C GLU A 194 13.31 -7.57 41.80
N ARG A 195 13.18 -6.23 41.72
CA ARG A 195 14.33 -5.33 41.52
C ARG A 195 15.47 -5.53 42.54
N ARG A 196 15.16 -5.94 43.77
CA ARG A 196 16.17 -6.24 44.79
C ARG A 196 16.96 -7.50 44.51
N GLU A 197 16.30 -8.53 43.98
CA GLU A 197 16.95 -9.80 43.64
C GLU A 197 17.86 -9.59 42.42
N LEU A 198 17.38 -8.86 41.42
CA LEU A 198 18.15 -8.50 40.22
C LEU A 198 19.47 -7.79 40.55
N HIS A 199 19.45 -6.79 41.43
CA HIS A 199 20.67 -6.10 41.87
C HIS A 199 21.51 -6.91 42.87
N SER A 200 20.94 -7.90 43.56
CA SER A 200 21.71 -8.82 44.41
C SER A 200 22.47 -9.84 43.59
N GLU A 201 21.95 -10.20 42.42
CA GLU A 201 22.53 -11.19 41.51
C GLU A 201 23.54 -10.56 40.57
N TYR A 202 23.14 -9.49 39.87
CA TYR A 202 23.93 -8.90 38.78
C TYR A 202 24.59 -7.56 39.13
N GLY A 203 24.37 -7.03 40.33
CA GLY A 203 24.94 -5.75 40.79
C GLY A 203 24.20 -4.51 40.28
N GLY A 204 24.77 -3.32 40.48
CA GLY A 204 24.16 -2.04 40.12
C GLY A 204 23.38 -1.36 41.26
N SER A 205 22.89 -0.14 41.01
CA SER A 205 22.21 0.68 42.02
C SER A 205 20.70 0.43 42.04
N ILE A 206 20.15 0.01 43.19
CA ILE A 206 18.70 -0.20 43.39
C ILE A 206 17.90 1.11 43.28
N GLN A 207 18.53 2.26 43.51
CA GLN A 207 17.84 3.55 43.63
C GLN A 207 17.85 4.38 42.34
N GLY A 208 18.69 4.05 41.36
CA GLY A 208 18.85 4.84 40.12
C GLY A 208 18.04 4.27 38.97
N GLY A 209 17.45 5.13 38.13
CA GLY A 209 16.82 4.71 36.86
C GLY A 209 17.83 4.11 35.89
N ILE A 210 19.05 4.63 35.90
CA ILE A 210 20.20 4.08 35.19
C ILE A 210 21.14 3.41 36.21
N ALA A 211 21.35 2.11 36.05
CA ALA A 211 22.08 1.30 37.01
C ALA A 211 23.20 0.49 36.33
N PRO A 212 24.35 1.11 36.04
CA PRO A 212 25.52 0.39 35.56
C PRO A 212 26.04 -0.55 36.64
N SER A 213 26.24 -1.82 36.28
CA SER A 213 26.82 -2.82 37.20
C SER A 213 28.34 -2.71 37.28
N ARG A 214 28.89 -3.14 38.42
CA ARG A 214 30.33 -3.33 38.62
C ARG A 214 30.72 -4.80 38.64
N ASP A 215 29.73 -5.68 38.78
CA ASP A 215 29.91 -7.11 38.97
C ASP A 215 29.77 -7.85 37.64
N GLU A 216 28.82 -7.41 36.81
CA GLU A 216 28.59 -7.90 35.44
C GLU A 216 28.69 -6.75 34.42
N PRO A 217 29.03 -7.03 33.15
CA PRO A 217 29.16 -6.03 32.09
C PRO A 217 27.78 -5.59 31.57
N VAL A 218 26.93 -5.05 32.45
CA VAL A 218 25.56 -4.65 32.11
C VAL A 218 25.21 -3.26 32.63
N VAL A 219 24.25 -2.62 31.99
CA VAL A 219 23.59 -1.39 32.41
C VAL A 219 22.08 -1.62 32.38
N PHE A 220 21.47 -1.60 33.56
CA PHE A 220 20.01 -1.73 33.69
C PHE A 220 19.34 -0.36 33.61
N LEU A 221 18.31 -0.26 32.78
CA LEU A 221 17.51 0.93 32.55
C LEU A 221 16.09 0.69 33.03
N PHE A 222 15.58 1.53 33.91
CA PHE A 222 14.24 1.38 34.50
C PHE A 222 13.37 2.60 34.18
N SER A 223 12.24 2.37 33.52
CA SER A 223 11.19 3.37 33.24
C SER A 223 10.00 3.19 34.19
N GLY A 224 9.38 4.26 34.70
CA GLY A 224 8.25 4.13 35.63
C GLY A 224 7.54 5.42 36.05
N SER A 225 6.33 5.28 36.60
CA SER A 225 5.37 6.37 36.92
C SER A 225 5.86 7.42 37.94
N THR A 226 6.86 7.11 38.76
CA THR A 226 7.48 8.06 39.69
C THR A 226 8.48 9.00 39.00
N GLY A 227 8.95 8.69 37.79
CA GLY A 227 9.83 9.54 37.01
C GLY A 227 9.17 10.84 36.54
N GLY A 228 7.85 10.82 36.32
CA GLY A 228 7.08 12.00 35.93
C GLY A 228 7.11 13.13 36.96
N GLU A 229 7.27 12.83 38.26
CA GLU A 229 7.43 13.84 39.32
C GLU A 229 8.76 14.62 39.21
N HIS A 230 9.73 14.06 38.49
CA HIS A 230 11.05 14.65 38.21
C HIS A 230 11.19 15.16 36.77
N GLY A 231 10.08 15.19 36.02
CA GLY A 231 10.01 15.61 34.62
C GLY A 231 10.64 14.62 33.63
N TYR A 232 10.76 13.34 34.01
CA TYR A 232 11.19 12.30 33.08
C TYR A 232 10.02 11.86 32.18
N GLN A 233 10.31 11.67 30.90
CA GLN A 233 9.35 11.32 29.86
C GLN A 233 9.91 10.16 29.04
N ASP A 234 9.78 8.95 29.56
CA ASP A 234 10.25 7.75 28.87
C ASP A 234 9.14 7.19 27.99
N GLU A 235 9.45 6.80 26.75
CA GLU A 235 8.47 6.35 25.76
C GLU A 235 9.00 5.12 25.01
N LEU A 236 8.28 4.00 25.09
CA LEU A 236 8.46 2.85 24.20
C LEU A 236 7.57 3.05 22.97
N ARG A 237 8.19 3.12 21.78
CA ARG A 237 7.49 3.33 20.51
C ARG A 237 7.00 2.02 19.91
N SER A 238 6.09 2.12 18.95
CA SER A 238 5.48 0.96 18.26
C SER A 238 6.46 0.14 17.41
N ASP A 239 7.59 0.73 17.01
CA ASP A 239 8.69 0.07 16.28
C ASP A 239 9.69 -0.65 17.22
N GLY A 240 9.42 -0.66 18.52
CA GLY A 240 10.27 -1.26 19.54
C GLY A 240 11.43 -0.37 20.02
N THR A 241 11.65 0.81 19.45
CA THR A 241 12.64 1.78 19.97
C THR A 241 12.16 2.44 21.27
N VAL A 242 13.11 2.82 22.12
CA VAL A 242 12.84 3.52 23.39
C VAL A 242 13.44 4.91 23.35
N VAL A 243 12.63 5.93 23.65
CA VAL A 243 13.10 7.28 23.98
C VAL A 243 13.23 7.38 25.50
N TYR A 244 14.45 7.28 26.02
CA TYR A 244 14.74 7.22 27.45
C TYR A 244 15.30 8.55 27.98
N THR A 245 14.82 9.02 29.12
CA THR A 245 15.29 10.28 29.72
C THR A 245 16.53 10.04 30.58
N GLY A 246 17.57 10.86 30.39
CA GLY A 246 18.80 10.80 31.17
C GLY A 246 18.60 11.08 32.67
N GLU A 247 19.55 10.63 33.49
CA GLU A 247 19.58 10.94 34.91
C GLU A 247 20.01 12.38 35.20
N GLY A 248 19.30 13.03 36.12
CA GLY A 248 19.59 14.37 36.62
C GLY A 248 18.30 15.02 37.07
N GLN A 249 18.15 15.33 38.36
CA GLN A 249 16.84 15.75 38.92
C GLN A 249 16.62 17.28 38.95
N VAL A 250 17.70 18.07 38.98
CA VAL A 250 17.65 19.53 39.14
C VAL A 250 18.72 20.17 38.26
N GLY A 251 18.34 21.21 37.50
CA GLY A 251 19.21 21.85 36.52
C GLY A 251 19.50 21.00 35.28
N ASP A 252 20.29 21.55 34.35
CA ASP A 252 20.64 20.91 33.08
C ASP A 252 21.30 19.55 33.29
N MET A 253 20.90 18.57 32.49
CA MET A 253 21.48 17.24 32.53
C MET A 253 22.87 17.26 31.91
N GLU A 254 23.82 16.59 32.57
CA GLU A 254 25.19 16.46 32.09
C GLU A 254 25.44 15.03 31.59
N MET A 255 26.23 14.88 30.52
CA MET A 255 26.65 13.58 29.99
C MET A 255 27.73 12.93 30.88
N VAL A 256 27.34 12.57 32.10
CA VAL A 256 28.21 11.99 33.13
C VAL A 256 27.55 10.78 33.78
N ARG A 257 28.33 9.92 34.44
CA ARG A 257 27.84 8.77 35.23
C ARG A 257 26.91 7.85 34.43
N GLY A 258 25.64 7.71 34.82
CA GLY A 258 24.66 6.83 34.18
C GLY A 258 24.39 7.24 32.73
N ASN A 259 24.26 8.54 32.46
CA ASN A 259 24.09 9.06 31.10
C ASN A 259 25.25 8.63 30.20
N ARG A 260 26.47 8.77 30.72
CA ARG A 260 27.67 8.32 30.00
C ARG A 260 27.72 6.79 29.84
N ALA A 261 27.22 6.04 30.83
CA ALA A 261 27.18 4.57 30.76
C ALA A 261 26.19 4.05 29.72
N ILE A 262 25.15 4.83 29.35
CA ILE A 262 24.28 4.51 28.21
C ILE A 262 25.03 4.77 26.91
N ARG A 263 25.61 5.97 26.74
CA ARG A 263 26.30 6.35 25.50
C ARG A 263 27.50 5.44 25.20
N ASP A 264 28.40 5.28 26.16
CA ASP A 264 29.67 4.55 25.99
C ASP A 264 29.49 3.03 26.15
N HIS A 265 28.24 2.51 26.18
CA HIS A 265 28.01 1.12 26.59
C HIS A 265 28.71 0.11 25.67
N LEU A 266 28.76 0.36 24.36
CA LEU A 266 29.46 -0.48 23.39
C LEU A 266 30.98 -0.44 23.62
N GLU A 267 31.55 0.76 23.78
CA GLU A 267 32.98 0.94 24.02
C GLU A 267 33.44 0.33 25.34
N ASP A 268 32.58 0.41 26.37
CA ASP A 268 32.81 -0.19 27.69
C ASP A 268 32.51 -1.70 27.72
N GLY A 269 32.05 -2.28 26.61
CA GLY A 269 31.69 -3.70 26.49
C GLY A 269 30.51 -4.11 27.36
N ARG A 270 29.53 -3.23 27.55
CA ARG A 270 28.36 -3.42 28.41
C ARG A 270 27.06 -3.61 27.63
N GLU A 271 26.22 -4.52 28.10
CA GLU A 271 24.87 -4.75 27.56
C GLU A 271 23.86 -3.75 28.17
N LEU A 272 22.97 -3.17 27.36
CA LEU A 272 21.86 -2.35 27.87
C LEU A 272 20.61 -3.20 27.96
N HIS A 273 20.02 -3.27 29.16
CA HIS A 273 18.80 -4.04 29.42
C HIS A 273 17.72 -3.10 29.93
N PHE A 274 16.59 -3.05 29.23
CA PHE A 274 15.50 -2.13 29.52
C PHE A 274 14.38 -2.82 30.28
N PHE A 275 13.84 -2.13 31.28
CA PHE A 275 12.76 -2.60 32.16
C PHE A 275 11.70 -1.53 32.34
N GLU A 276 10.45 -1.96 32.42
CA GLU A 276 9.34 -1.13 32.90
C GLU A 276 8.97 -1.48 34.35
N MET A 277 8.70 -0.46 35.16
CA MET A 277 8.25 -0.64 36.54
C MET A 277 6.77 -1.03 36.56
N GLU A 278 6.46 -2.09 37.31
CA GLU A 278 5.09 -2.54 37.57
C GLU A 278 4.81 -2.56 39.09
N ASP A 279 3.54 -2.74 39.47
CA ASP A 279 3.12 -2.71 40.89
C ASP A 279 3.84 -3.76 41.75
N ASP A 280 4.19 -4.91 41.17
CA ASP A 280 4.80 -6.07 41.85
C ASP A 280 6.29 -6.31 41.49
N GLY A 281 6.93 -5.44 40.70
CA GLY A 281 8.33 -5.64 40.29
C GLY A 281 8.83 -4.77 39.14
N VAL A 282 9.77 -5.30 38.37
CA VAL A 282 10.28 -4.71 37.12
C VAL A 282 10.15 -5.73 36.00
N ARG A 283 9.36 -5.41 34.96
CA ARG A 283 9.18 -6.26 33.78
C ARG A 283 10.35 -6.03 32.82
N TYR A 284 11.04 -7.10 32.44
CA TYR A 284 12.13 -7.04 31.48
C TYR A 284 11.57 -6.93 30.06
N ILE A 285 11.95 -5.88 29.32
CA ILE A 285 11.46 -5.65 27.95
C ILE A 285 12.39 -6.31 26.93
N GLY A 286 13.70 -6.15 27.12
CA GLY A 286 14.68 -6.71 26.20
C GLY A 286 16.05 -6.03 26.28
N GLN A 287 16.94 -6.47 25.41
CA GLN A 287 18.28 -5.91 25.23
C GLN A 287 18.27 -4.86 24.13
N TYR A 288 19.00 -3.76 24.37
CA TYR A 288 19.00 -2.58 23.51
C TYR A 288 20.43 -2.12 23.18
N LEU A 289 20.54 -1.29 22.16
CA LEU A 289 21.72 -0.53 21.76
C LEU A 289 21.42 0.97 21.84
N TYR A 290 22.41 1.75 22.25
CA TYR A 290 22.36 3.20 22.14
C TYR A 290 22.38 3.61 20.66
N ALA A 291 21.30 4.22 20.18
CA ALA A 291 21.12 4.68 18.80
C ALA A 291 21.39 6.18 18.62
N GLY A 292 21.43 6.94 19.72
CA GLY A 292 21.69 8.39 19.71
C GLY A 292 21.07 9.09 20.91
N HIS A 293 21.19 10.41 20.98
CA HIS A 293 20.46 11.24 21.92
C HIS A 293 20.17 12.62 21.36
N PHE A 294 19.26 13.36 21.99
CA PHE A 294 19.02 14.76 21.71
C PHE A 294 18.72 15.51 23.01
N TYR A 295 18.85 16.82 22.95
CA TYR A 295 18.51 17.71 24.07
C TYR A 295 17.10 18.26 23.90
N GLU A 296 16.33 18.28 24.99
CA GLU A 296 14.97 18.81 25.01
C GLU A 296 14.72 19.61 26.29
N GLU A 297 13.97 20.70 26.18
CA GLU A 297 13.60 21.53 27.32
C GLU A 297 12.48 20.85 28.11
N LEU A 298 12.84 20.24 29.24
CA LEU A 298 11.91 19.57 30.16
C LEU A 298 11.90 20.26 31.53
N PRO A 299 10.79 20.21 32.28
CA PRO A 299 10.79 20.68 33.66
C PRO A 299 11.69 19.79 34.52
N ASP A 300 12.44 20.40 35.43
CA ASP A 300 13.14 19.69 36.50
C ASP A 300 12.20 19.40 37.69
N SER A 301 12.72 18.77 38.74
CA SER A 301 11.93 18.44 39.94
C SER A 301 11.44 19.67 40.72
N GLU A 302 11.98 20.86 40.45
CA GLU A 302 11.55 22.13 41.04
C GLU A 302 10.58 22.90 40.12
N GLY A 303 10.27 22.35 38.94
CA GLY A 303 9.42 22.96 37.93
C GLY A 303 10.11 24.04 37.09
N ASN A 304 11.44 24.15 37.17
CA ASN A 304 12.21 25.03 36.30
C ASN A 304 12.49 24.32 34.97
N THR A 305 12.49 25.06 33.86
CA THR A 305 12.94 24.51 32.59
C THR A 305 14.44 24.22 32.66
N ARG A 306 14.84 23.03 32.20
CA ARG A 306 16.23 22.59 32.04
C ARG A 306 16.43 21.97 30.67
N THR A 307 17.68 21.96 30.22
CA THR A 307 18.07 21.15 29.08
C THR A 307 18.25 19.70 29.54
N ALA A 308 17.35 18.80 29.10
CA ALA A 308 17.35 17.38 29.45
C ALA A 308 17.93 16.52 28.31
N ILE A 309 18.65 15.46 28.65
CA ILE A 309 19.17 14.48 27.68
C ILE A 309 18.08 13.42 27.42
N ARG A 310 17.74 13.19 26.15
CA ARG A 310 16.82 12.13 25.69
C ARG A 310 17.59 11.14 24.83
N PHE A 311 17.78 9.92 25.33
CA PHE A 311 18.42 8.81 24.63
C PHE A 311 17.44 8.11 23.69
N LEU A 312 17.90 7.74 22.51
CA LEU A 312 17.23 6.85 21.57
C LEU A 312 17.90 5.48 21.70
N LEU A 313 17.12 4.43 21.97
CA LEU A 313 17.60 3.06 22.13
C LEU A 313 16.92 2.15 21.11
N ALA A 314 17.70 1.37 20.38
CA ALA A 314 17.21 0.41 19.39
C ALA A 314 17.29 -1.03 19.93
N PRO A 315 16.26 -1.87 19.72
CA PRO A 315 16.29 -3.26 20.20
C PRO A 315 17.34 -4.10 19.43
N ILE A 316 17.93 -5.08 20.10
CA ILE A 316 18.70 -6.15 19.44
C ILE A 316 17.71 -7.21 18.96
N GLN A 317 17.72 -7.53 17.67
CA GLN A 317 16.93 -8.60 17.08
C GLN A 317 17.84 -9.82 16.87
N ASP A 318 17.41 -11.01 17.31
CA ASP A 318 18.13 -12.26 17.04
C ASP A 318 18.00 -12.63 15.55
N GLU A 319 18.99 -12.28 14.73
CA GLU A 319 19.15 -12.86 13.39
C GLU A 319 19.65 -14.32 13.57
N GLU A 320 18.87 -15.33 13.15
CA GLU A 320 19.30 -16.73 13.16
C GLU A 320 20.55 -16.90 12.27
N LEU A 321 21.74 -16.87 12.87
CA LEU A 321 23.00 -17.09 12.17
C LEU A 321 23.08 -18.53 11.61
N PRO A 322 23.49 -18.72 10.34
CA PRO A 322 23.64 -20.06 9.77
C PRO A 322 24.71 -20.88 10.51
N ALA A 323 24.32 -22.06 10.99
CA ALA A 323 25.23 -23.00 11.65
C ALA A 323 26.33 -23.49 10.69
N GLU A 324 27.60 -23.30 11.07
CA GLU A 324 28.79 -23.74 10.34
C GLU A 324 28.67 -25.19 9.81
N ARG A 325 28.73 -25.36 8.48
CA ARG A 325 28.92 -26.66 7.83
C ARG A 325 30.14 -26.66 6.89
N GLY A 326 31.29 -26.91 7.48
CA GLY A 326 32.28 -27.92 7.03
C GLY A 326 32.69 -27.97 5.55
N VAL A 327 33.79 -27.26 5.26
CA VAL A 327 34.92 -27.59 4.36
C VAL A 327 34.80 -28.91 3.56
N ARG A 328 34.90 -28.82 2.22
CA ARG A 328 35.70 -29.76 1.40
C ARG A 328 36.08 -29.23 0.00
N GLU A 329 37.39 -29.07 -0.14
CA GLU A 329 38.23 -28.92 -1.34
C GLU A 329 37.75 -29.66 -2.61
N ARG A 330 37.91 -29.01 -3.77
CA ARG A 330 38.99 -29.32 -4.74
C ARG A 330 38.96 -28.37 -5.95
N THR A 331 40.02 -27.56 -6.11
CA THR A 331 41.12 -27.70 -7.10
C THR A 331 40.63 -27.83 -8.55
N ASP A 332 41.17 -27.15 -9.55
CA ASP A 332 42.36 -26.32 -9.70
C ASP A 332 42.29 -25.87 -11.16
N SER A 333 42.72 -24.64 -11.45
CA SER A 333 43.98 -24.39 -12.15
C SER A 333 43.90 -23.25 -13.16
N SER A 334 44.76 -22.27 -12.85
CA SER A 334 45.76 -21.67 -13.75
C SER A 334 45.21 -20.68 -14.77
N SER A 335 45.78 -19.49 -14.97
CA SER A 335 47.05 -18.85 -14.60
C SER A 335 47.08 -17.62 -15.55
N THR A 336 47.70 -16.46 -15.34
CA THR A 336 48.92 -16.07 -14.61
C THR A 336 49.02 -14.54 -14.76
N GLN A 337 49.49 -13.83 -13.72
CA GLN A 337 50.60 -12.85 -13.71
C GLN A 337 50.70 -11.83 -14.87
N THR A 338 50.97 -10.53 -14.71
CA THR A 338 51.80 -9.70 -13.80
C THR A 338 51.62 -8.27 -14.37
N GLY A 339 51.63 -7.14 -13.66
CA GLY A 339 52.55 -6.67 -12.64
C GLY A 339 52.96 -5.21 -12.90
N ALA A 340 52.68 -4.35 -11.92
CA ALA A 340 53.53 -3.26 -11.39
C ALA A 340 53.84 -1.96 -12.19
N ASN A 341 53.62 -0.86 -11.46
CA ASN A 341 54.31 0.46 -11.42
C ASN A 341 53.93 1.48 -12.52
N SER A 342 53.42 2.68 -12.22
CA SER A 342 54.10 3.76 -11.48
C SER A 342 53.34 5.08 -11.69
N ASN A 343 53.45 5.98 -10.71
CA ASN A 343 52.96 7.36 -10.68
C ASN A 343 53.40 8.26 -11.86
N LEU A 344 52.59 9.32 -12.04
CA LEU A 344 52.84 10.62 -12.71
C LEU A 344 52.75 10.68 -14.24
N GLN A 345 51.66 11.28 -14.74
CA GLN A 345 51.60 12.18 -15.90
C GLN A 345 50.40 13.10 -15.64
N GLN A 346 50.60 14.40 -15.33
CA GLN A 346 50.50 15.49 -16.29
C GLN A 346 49.22 15.37 -17.13
N PHE A 347 48.32 16.37 -17.04
CA PHE A 347 47.18 16.52 -17.96
C PHE A 347 47.68 16.20 -19.37
N ALA A 348 47.31 15.02 -19.87
CA ALA A 348 47.67 14.62 -21.19
C ALA A 348 46.79 15.45 -22.11
N ASP A 349 47.42 16.31 -22.90
CA ASP A 349 46.78 16.90 -24.07
C ASP A 349 46.10 15.77 -24.88
N PRO A 350 44.86 15.96 -25.36
CA PRO A 350 44.11 14.91 -26.04
C PRO A 350 44.84 14.45 -27.30
N SER A 351 44.74 13.16 -27.62
CA SER A 351 45.34 12.64 -28.85
C SER A 351 44.50 13.07 -30.05
N VAL A 352 45.17 13.52 -31.11
CA VAL A 352 44.50 13.89 -32.38
C VAL A 352 44.83 12.86 -33.43
N TYR A 353 43.80 12.20 -33.97
CA TYR A 353 43.92 11.20 -35.02
C TYR A 353 43.58 11.82 -36.37
N GLN A 354 44.43 11.60 -37.37
CA GLN A 354 44.10 11.98 -38.75
C GLN A 354 43.22 10.92 -39.41
N VAL A 355 42.18 11.36 -40.13
CA VAL A 355 41.26 10.50 -40.87
C VAL A 355 41.27 10.88 -42.36
N PRO A 356 42.01 10.15 -43.22
CA PRO A 356 42.08 10.48 -44.64
C PRO A 356 40.87 9.94 -45.42
N ILE A 357 40.09 10.83 -46.03
CA ILE A 357 38.94 10.47 -46.88
C ILE A 357 39.42 10.30 -48.33
N LYS A 358 39.44 9.06 -48.84
CA LYS A 358 39.89 8.77 -50.22
C LYS A 358 38.81 9.12 -51.26
N THR A 359 39.23 9.60 -52.43
CA THR A 359 38.33 9.87 -53.58
C THR A 359 37.92 8.59 -54.30
N GLY A 360 36.62 8.31 -54.36
CA GLY A 360 35.96 7.20 -55.06
C GLY A 360 34.86 6.55 -54.20
N ASP A 361 34.06 5.64 -54.78
CA ASP A 361 33.04 4.81 -54.11
C ASP A 361 33.68 3.72 -53.21
N GLY A 362 34.64 4.11 -52.38
CA GLY A 362 35.34 3.21 -51.48
C GLY A 362 34.72 3.18 -50.08
N PRO A 363 34.89 2.09 -49.30
CA PRO A 363 34.21 1.89 -48.02
C PRO A 363 34.39 3.06 -47.04
N ILE A 364 35.60 3.63 -46.97
CA ILE A 364 35.92 4.74 -46.07
C ILE A 364 35.10 6.01 -46.38
N ARG A 365 34.86 6.30 -47.67
CA ARG A 365 34.09 7.49 -48.05
C ARG A 365 32.60 7.30 -47.81
N THR A 366 32.09 6.11 -48.10
CA THR A 366 30.69 5.76 -47.81
C THR A 366 30.43 5.70 -46.31
N ASN A 367 31.36 5.17 -45.50
CA ASN A 367 31.28 5.23 -44.04
C ASN A 367 31.19 6.69 -43.58
N PHE A 368 32.09 7.55 -44.08
CA PHE A 368 32.10 8.97 -43.75
C PHE A 368 30.81 9.69 -44.15
N GLU A 369 30.32 9.49 -45.37
CA GLU A 369 29.07 10.11 -45.83
C GLU A 369 27.87 9.63 -45.01
N ARG A 370 27.74 8.33 -44.76
CA ARG A 370 26.57 7.76 -44.06
C ARG A 370 26.53 8.02 -42.56
N THR A 371 27.68 8.07 -41.89
CA THR A 371 27.70 8.11 -40.42
C THR A 371 28.25 9.40 -39.83
N ILE A 372 28.85 10.27 -40.65
CA ILE A 372 29.35 11.59 -40.22
C ILE A 372 28.57 12.74 -40.88
N LEU A 373 28.11 12.59 -42.12
CA LEU A 373 27.35 13.64 -42.83
C LEU A 373 25.83 13.42 -42.84
N GLU A 374 25.37 12.17 -42.94
CA GLU A 374 23.95 11.80 -43.04
C GLU A 374 23.32 11.39 -41.69
N ASP A 375 24.14 11.23 -40.65
CA ASP A 375 23.82 10.73 -39.29
C ASP A 375 23.15 9.33 -39.24
N VAL A 376 23.32 8.59 -38.14
CA VAL A 376 22.68 7.27 -37.96
C VAL A 376 21.49 7.41 -37.01
N PRO A 377 20.25 7.14 -37.44
CA PRO A 377 19.10 7.13 -36.55
C PRO A 377 19.27 6.14 -35.40
N ARG A 378 19.00 6.58 -34.17
CA ARG A 378 19.19 5.78 -32.94
C ARG A 378 18.41 4.46 -32.97
N ASP A 379 17.22 4.47 -33.58
CA ASP A 379 16.36 3.29 -33.74
C ASP A 379 16.99 2.18 -34.59
N GLN A 380 17.89 2.52 -35.53
CA GLN A 380 18.62 1.53 -36.34
C GLN A 380 19.66 0.75 -35.53
N LEU A 381 20.14 1.30 -34.41
CA LEU A 381 21.06 0.65 -33.49
C LEU A 381 20.35 -0.06 -32.33
N THR A 382 19.10 0.32 -32.07
CA THR A 382 18.27 -0.20 -30.98
C THR A 382 18.02 -1.70 -31.19
N GLY A 383 18.50 -2.53 -30.26
CA GLY A 383 18.48 -3.99 -30.34
C GLY A 383 19.81 -4.65 -30.77
N ILE A 384 20.83 -3.85 -31.15
CA ILE A 384 22.20 -4.32 -31.41
C ILE A 384 23.17 -3.77 -30.36
N TYR A 385 23.14 -2.46 -30.14
CA TYR A 385 23.96 -1.76 -29.15
C TYR A 385 23.27 -0.45 -28.77
N GLU A 386 23.15 -0.17 -27.48
CA GLU A 386 22.50 1.07 -27.00
C GLU A 386 23.51 2.23 -27.01
N PRO A 387 23.32 3.26 -27.87
CA PRO A 387 24.30 4.34 -27.98
C PRO A 387 24.33 5.22 -26.72
N PRO A 388 25.51 5.51 -26.15
CA PRO A 388 25.65 6.26 -24.89
C PRO A 388 25.67 7.78 -25.07
N VAL A 389 25.26 8.28 -26.24
CA VAL A 389 25.18 9.72 -26.54
C VAL A 389 23.71 10.06 -26.74
N ASP A 390 23.23 11.13 -26.10
CA ASP A 390 21.83 11.56 -26.16
C ASP A 390 21.54 12.27 -27.50
N GLY A 391 20.41 11.92 -28.14
CA GLY A 391 20.00 12.42 -29.44
C GLY A 391 19.33 11.36 -30.34
N ASP A 392 18.39 11.80 -31.18
CA ASP A 392 17.63 10.94 -32.11
C ASP A 392 18.48 10.40 -33.27
N SER A 393 19.58 11.09 -33.59
CA SER A 393 20.60 10.63 -34.53
C SER A 393 21.98 10.70 -33.88
N VAL A 394 22.80 9.67 -34.14
CA VAL A 394 24.16 9.56 -33.60
C VAL A 394 25.18 9.57 -34.73
N ARG A 395 26.30 10.25 -34.50
CA ARG A 395 27.45 10.23 -35.41
C ARG A 395 28.44 9.19 -34.96
N VAL A 396 28.84 8.33 -35.88
CA VAL A 396 29.62 7.14 -35.56
C VAL A 396 30.80 6.99 -36.51
N TRP A 397 31.95 6.59 -36.00
CA TRP A 397 33.12 6.22 -36.79
C TRP A 397 33.67 4.85 -36.36
N GLY A 398 34.05 4.01 -37.33
CA GLY A 398 34.55 2.66 -37.08
C GLY A 398 35.96 2.46 -37.62
N ASN A 399 36.78 1.69 -36.89
CA ASN A 399 38.13 1.33 -37.33
C ASN A 399 38.43 -0.17 -37.15
N GLN A 400 39.39 -0.67 -37.93
CA GLN A 400 39.91 -2.05 -37.87
C GLN A 400 41.33 -2.16 -37.30
N GLU A 401 42.05 -1.05 -37.12
CA GLU A 401 43.44 -1.10 -36.65
C GLU A 401 43.52 -1.27 -35.13
N ASP A 402 44.58 -1.95 -34.67
CA ASP A 402 44.82 -2.35 -33.26
C ASP A 402 45.07 -1.17 -32.29
N GLU A 403 45.07 0.08 -32.76
CA GLU A 403 45.23 1.28 -31.92
C GLU A 403 43.87 1.96 -31.71
N PRO A 404 43.20 1.73 -30.56
CA PRO A 404 41.94 2.40 -30.24
C PRO A 404 42.18 3.88 -29.93
N ALA A 405 41.26 4.75 -30.35
CA ALA A 405 41.13 6.10 -29.83
C ALA A 405 40.20 6.08 -28.62
N ASP A 406 40.47 6.90 -27.61
CA ASP A 406 39.74 6.90 -26.34
C ASP A 406 38.71 8.02 -26.29
N GLN A 407 37.79 7.93 -25.31
CA GLN A 407 36.85 9.01 -25.03
C GLN A 407 37.59 10.31 -24.72
N GLY A 408 37.18 11.40 -25.37
CA GLY A 408 37.81 12.72 -25.23
C GLY A 408 38.90 13.05 -26.26
N ASP A 409 39.36 12.08 -27.07
CA ASP A 409 40.27 12.32 -28.19
C ASP A 409 39.57 12.99 -29.39
N TYR A 410 40.35 13.47 -30.36
CA TYR A 410 39.84 14.19 -31.53
C TYR A 410 40.15 13.49 -32.86
N LEU A 411 39.18 13.52 -33.78
CA LEU A 411 39.31 13.09 -35.16
C LEU A 411 39.41 14.31 -36.08
N LEU A 412 40.44 14.35 -36.92
CA LEU A 412 40.68 15.41 -37.89
C LEU A 412 40.60 14.86 -39.33
N PHE A 413 39.54 15.19 -40.05
CA PHE A 413 39.22 14.64 -41.36
C PHE A 413 39.81 15.46 -42.51
N ALA A 414 40.35 14.78 -43.53
CA ALA A 414 40.96 15.43 -44.69
C ALA A 414 40.37 14.99 -46.03
N ASP A 415 39.82 15.94 -46.80
CA ASP A 415 39.35 15.72 -48.18
C ASP A 415 40.50 15.81 -49.21
N ARG A 416 40.36 15.06 -50.31
CA ARG A 416 41.42 14.81 -51.30
C ARG A 416 41.27 15.62 -52.60
N GLU A 417 40.17 16.36 -52.83
CA GLU A 417 39.86 16.95 -54.16
C GLU A 417 40.13 18.47 -54.39
N GLY A 418 40.64 19.21 -53.41
CA GLY A 418 41.05 20.61 -53.63
C GLY A 418 42.19 20.76 -54.64
N ARG A 419 41.96 21.44 -55.78
CA ARG A 419 42.95 21.76 -56.84
C ARG A 419 44.18 22.58 -56.38
N ARG A 420 44.34 22.83 -55.09
CA ARG A 420 45.54 23.34 -54.39
C ARG A 420 45.52 22.72 -52.98
N GLY A 421 46.55 21.93 -52.63
CA GLY A 421 46.87 21.48 -51.27
C GLY A 421 45.70 21.11 -50.37
N GLY A 422 45.33 19.82 -50.31
CA GLY A 422 44.23 19.35 -49.46
C GLY A 422 44.37 19.82 -48.01
N SER A 423 43.35 20.47 -47.48
CA SER A 423 43.25 20.90 -46.09
C SER A 423 42.61 19.80 -45.24
N TYR A 424 42.83 19.85 -43.93
CA TYR A 424 41.85 19.25 -43.02
C TYR A 424 40.63 20.16 -43.03
N THR A 425 39.45 19.57 -43.12
CA THR A 425 38.20 20.30 -43.36
C THR A 425 37.21 20.16 -42.22
N LEU A 426 37.34 19.10 -41.41
CA LEU A 426 36.40 18.80 -40.32
C LEU A 426 37.13 18.26 -39.10
N LEU A 427 36.57 18.58 -37.94
CA LEU A 427 37.05 18.21 -36.61
C LEU A 427 35.89 17.66 -35.78
N ALA A 428 36.11 16.54 -35.09
CA ALA A 428 35.12 15.95 -34.19
C ALA A 428 35.79 15.44 -32.91
N ARG A 429 35.13 15.61 -31.77
CA ARG A 429 35.55 15.01 -30.50
C ARG A 429 34.83 13.69 -30.28
N ILE A 430 35.52 12.70 -29.70
CA ILE A 430 34.95 11.40 -29.39
C ILE A 430 34.20 11.49 -28.05
N ALA A 431 32.87 11.38 -28.11
CA ALA A 431 31.98 11.37 -26.94
C ALA A 431 32.05 10.03 -26.19
N HIS A 432 32.20 8.92 -26.93
CA HIS A 432 32.35 7.58 -26.36
C HIS A 432 33.07 6.66 -27.35
N ALA A 433 33.92 5.76 -26.87
CA ALA A 433 34.56 4.72 -27.67
C ALA A 433 34.37 3.35 -27.02
N THR A 434 34.07 2.34 -27.83
CA THR A 434 33.81 0.97 -27.36
C THR A 434 34.40 -0.06 -28.32
N VAL A 435 34.63 -1.27 -27.81
CA VAL A 435 35.06 -2.43 -28.60
C VAL A 435 33.96 -3.48 -28.54
N LEU A 436 33.34 -3.72 -29.68
CA LEU A 436 32.27 -4.69 -29.83
C LEU A 436 32.86 -6.08 -30.07
N ASP A 437 32.22 -7.12 -29.53
CA ASP A 437 32.56 -8.51 -29.87
C ASP A 437 32.25 -8.80 -31.34
N ASP A 438 32.84 -9.86 -31.91
CA ASP A 438 32.77 -10.16 -33.34
C ASP A 438 31.33 -10.26 -33.89
N ASP A 439 30.39 -10.80 -33.11
CA ASP A 439 29.00 -11.00 -33.53
C ASP A 439 28.19 -9.69 -33.43
N VAL A 440 28.40 -8.88 -32.39
CA VAL A 440 27.80 -7.54 -32.28
C VAL A 440 28.39 -6.60 -33.32
N ALA A 441 29.71 -6.62 -33.54
CA ALA A 441 30.41 -5.80 -34.52
C ALA A 441 29.91 -6.07 -35.95
N ALA A 442 29.66 -7.33 -36.31
CA ALA A 442 29.12 -7.69 -37.63
C ALA A 442 27.68 -7.18 -37.83
N ARG A 443 26.83 -7.28 -36.80
CA ARG A 443 25.46 -6.73 -36.85
C ARG A 443 25.47 -5.20 -36.90
N PHE A 444 26.31 -4.56 -36.09
CA PHE A 444 26.49 -3.12 -36.05
C PHE A 444 26.96 -2.57 -37.40
N THR A 445 27.99 -3.19 -38.00
CA THR A 445 28.53 -2.84 -39.32
C THR A 445 27.45 -2.89 -40.41
N ASN A 446 26.52 -3.85 -40.34
CA ASN A 446 25.40 -3.94 -41.28
C ASN A 446 24.33 -2.89 -41.01
N ALA A 447 23.99 -2.64 -39.75
CA ALA A 447 22.95 -1.69 -39.37
C ALA A 447 23.25 -0.26 -39.80
N VAL A 448 24.50 0.18 -39.64
CA VAL A 448 24.95 1.52 -40.09
C VAL A 448 25.28 1.57 -41.58
N GLY A 449 25.06 0.48 -42.31
CA GLY A 449 25.26 0.38 -43.76
C GLY A 449 26.73 0.31 -44.22
N TRP A 450 27.70 0.07 -43.33
CA TRP A 450 29.09 -0.14 -43.74
C TRP A 450 29.29 -1.48 -44.45
N GLY A 451 28.50 -2.50 -44.09
CA GLY A 451 28.51 -3.82 -44.73
C GLY A 451 28.11 -3.82 -46.21
N ASP A 452 27.41 -2.77 -46.69
CA ASP A 452 27.01 -2.64 -48.09
C ASP A 452 28.21 -2.42 -49.05
N VAL A 453 29.33 -1.95 -48.51
CA VAL A 453 30.49 -1.52 -49.29
C VAL A 453 31.77 -2.30 -48.97
N THR A 454 31.79 -3.09 -47.89
CA THR A 454 32.94 -3.94 -47.53
C THR A 454 32.55 -5.19 -46.74
N ASP A 455 33.26 -6.30 -46.97
CA ASP A 455 33.12 -7.55 -46.19
C ASP A 455 33.87 -7.48 -44.84
N GLN A 456 34.43 -6.32 -44.51
CA GLN A 456 35.23 -6.07 -43.32
C GLN A 456 34.35 -5.61 -42.15
N VAL A 457 34.56 -6.20 -40.98
CA VAL A 457 33.86 -5.85 -39.73
C VAL A 457 34.71 -4.85 -38.93
N PHE A 458 34.08 -3.84 -38.35
CA PHE A 458 34.74 -2.79 -37.58
C PHE A 458 34.39 -2.94 -36.08
N PRO A 459 35.23 -3.62 -35.28
CA PRO A 459 34.93 -3.86 -33.87
C PRO A 459 35.14 -2.63 -32.99
N HIS A 460 36.00 -1.70 -33.40
CA HIS A 460 36.24 -0.45 -32.66
C HIS A 460 35.29 0.63 -33.18
N VAL A 461 34.35 1.06 -32.33
CA VAL A 461 33.30 2.01 -32.68
C VAL A 461 33.40 3.24 -31.78
N MET A 462 33.41 4.42 -32.39
CA MET A 462 33.51 5.73 -31.74
C MET A 462 32.25 6.54 -32.04
N PHE A 463 31.57 7.01 -31.00
CA PHE A 463 30.45 7.96 -31.08
C PHE A 463 30.98 9.39 -30.90
N LEU A 464 30.54 10.33 -31.74
CA LEU A 464 31.14 11.65 -31.87
C LEU A 464 30.19 12.77 -31.40
N GLU A 465 30.77 13.82 -30.81
CA GLU A 465 30.12 15.12 -30.56
C GLU A 465 29.82 15.85 -31.89
N PRO A 466 29.06 16.98 -31.89
CA PRO A 466 28.82 17.78 -33.09
C PRO A 466 30.08 18.12 -33.90
N ILE A 467 29.98 18.09 -35.23
CA ILE A 467 31.11 18.27 -36.15
C ILE A 467 31.39 19.76 -36.38
N TYR A 468 32.65 20.14 -36.27
CA TYR A 468 33.13 21.49 -36.56
C TYR A 468 33.84 21.55 -37.90
N GLU A 469 33.69 22.67 -38.61
CA GLU A 469 34.61 23.00 -39.69
C GLU A 469 36.03 23.12 -39.13
N ALA A 470 37.02 22.74 -39.94
CA ALA A 470 38.43 22.97 -39.63
C ALA A 470 39.09 23.68 -40.81
N GLU A 471 39.82 24.76 -40.54
CA GLU A 471 40.62 25.45 -41.56
C GLU A 471 42.11 25.22 -41.31
N LEU A 472 42.65 24.10 -41.80
CA LEU A 472 44.08 23.79 -41.64
C LEU A 472 44.72 23.31 -42.94
N ASP A 473 45.68 24.08 -43.46
CA ASP A 473 46.48 23.67 -44.64
C ASP A 473 47.41 22.52 -44.27
N ARG A 474 47.14 21.34 -44.83
CA ARG A 474 47.85 20.10 -44.49
C ARG A 474 49.34 20.16 -44.84
N ALA A 475 49.72 20.85 -45.92
CA ALA A 475 51.12 20.93 -46.32
C ALA A 475 51.94 21.78 -45.33
N GLN A 476 51.39 22.92 -44.91
CA GLN A 476 52.02 23.79 -43.90
C GLN A 476 52.05 23.11 -42.52
N PHE A 477 50.97 22.45 -42.13
CA PHE A 477 50.88 21.74 -40.84
C PHE A 477 51.92 20.62 -40.71
N TRP A 478 52.06 19.76 -41.73
CA TRP A 478 53.07 18.68 -41.66
C TRP A 478 54.51 19.20 -41.79
N ASP A 479 54.73 20.30 -42.51
CA ASP A 479 56.03 21.00 -42.51
C ASP A 479 56.36 21.59 -41.12
N LEU A 480 55.36 22.15 -40.40
CA LEU A 480 55.49 22.60 -39.00
C LEU A 480 55.89 21.44 -38.07
N LEU A 481 55.31 20.25 -38.26
CA LEU A 481 55.68 19.03 -37.52
C LEU A 481 57.02 18.40 -37.97
N GLY A 482 57.78 19.09 -38.85
CA GLY A 482 59.11 18.68 -39.27
C GLY A 482 59.13 17.52 -40.29
N PHE A 483 58.01 17.22 -40.94
CA PHE A 483 57.97 16.28 -42.06
C PHE A 483 58.32 16.96 -43.38
N LYS A 484 58.86 16.20 -44.35
CA LYS A 484 59.01 16.66 -45.74
C LYS A 484 57.95 15.99 -46.59
N GLY A 485 56.80 16.66 -46.73
CA GLY A 485 55.56 16.07 -47.25
C GLY A 485 54.75 15.37 -46.16
N TRP A 486 53.50 15.00 -46.44
CA TRP A 486 52.58 14.41 -45.47
C TRP A 486 52.67 12.86 -45.44
N PRO A 487 52.56 12.22 -44.26
CA PRO A 487 52.59 10.76 -44.09
C PRO A 487 51.34 10.04 -44.65
N ASN A 488 51.43 8.70 -44.75
CA ASN A 488 50.55 7.78 -45.50
C ASN A 488 49.03 7.86 -45.25
N ASP A 489 48.26 7.34 -46.21
CA ASP A 489 46.79 7.30 -46.32
C ASP A 489 46.06 6.34 -45.32
N THR A 490 46.38 6.36 -44.01
CA THR A 490 45.75 5.52 -42.97
C THR A 490 45.40 6.29 -41.69
N PHE A 491 44.43 5.78 -40.92
CA PHE A 491 44.09 6.28 -39.58
C PHE A 491 45.33 6.22 -38.69
N SER A 492 45.70 7.32 -38.04
CA SER A 492 46.89 7.34 -37.16
C SER A 492 46.90 8.55 -36.23
N ALA A 493 47.44 8.36 -35.02
CA ALA A 493 47.69 9.45 -34.09
C ALA A 493 48.79 10.39 -34.61
N ILE A 494 48.57 11.70 -34.48
CA ILE A 494 49.52 12.74 -34.86
C ILE A 494 50.53 12.93 -33.72
N ASN A 495 51.81 12.75 -34.02
CA ASN A 495 52.88 12.95 -33.04
C ASN A 495 53.39 14.40 -33.08
N PHE A 496 52.90 15.24 -32.16
CA PHE A 496 53.26 16.65 -32.02
C PHE A 496 54.69 16.87 -31.46
N ASP A 497 55.17 15.94 -30.63
CA ASP A 497 56.47 15.97 -29.92
C ASP A 497 57.67 15.48 -30.75
N ARG A 498 57.48 15.30 -32.05
CA ARG A 498 58.51 14.72 -32.91
C ARG A 498 59.79 15.58 -32.94
N SER A 499 60.95 14.92 -32.98
CA SER A 499 62.25 15.59 -33.16
C SER A 499 62.30 16.39 -34.48
N GLY A 500 62.30 17.73 -34.38
CA GLY A 500 62.26 18.65 -35.52
C GLY A 500 60.89 19.31 -35.76
N SER A 501 59.88 19.01 -34.94
CA SER A 501 58.61 19.73 -34.87
C SER A 501 58.80 21.13 -34.29
N GLY A 502 58.23 22.14 -34.93
CA GLY A 502 58.10 23.51 -34.43
C GLY A 502 56.74 23.78 -33.77
N PHE A 503 55.90 22.76 -33.57
CA PHE A 503 54.54 22.91 -33.07
C PHE A 503 54.46 23.72 -31.76
N TYR A 504 55.25 23.33 -30.76
CA TYR A 504 55.28 24.03 -29.47
C TYR A 504 56.05 25.37 -29.48
N GLU A 505 56.55 25.80 -30.65
CA GLU A 505 57.03 27.18 -30.85
C GLU A 505 55.90 28.11 -31.33
N GLU A 506 54.82 27.54 -31.89
CA GLU A 506 53.67 28.27 -32.44
C GLU A 506 52.40 28.15 -31.57
N TYR A 507 52.24 27.03 -30.86
CA TYR A 507 51.11 26.74 -29.97
C TYR A 507 51.60 26.29 -28.59
N ASP A 508 50.96 26.76 -27.52
CA ASP A 508 51.29 26.44 -26.13
C ASP A 508 50.86 25.01 -25.72
N SER A 509 49.82 24.45 -26.36
CA SER A 509 49.32 23.08 -26.12
C SER A 509 48.50 22.55 -27.32
N VAL A 510 48.22 21.23 -27.34
CA VAL A 510 47.34 20.63 -28.36
C VAL A 510 45.92 21.14 -28.25
N SER A 511 45.40 21.34 -27.03
CA SER A 511 44.08 21.93 -26.81
C SER A 511 43.98 23.36 -27.37
N GLN A 512 45.04 24.17 -27.26
CA GLN A 512 45.06 25.50 -27.87
C GLN A 512 45.08 25.41 -29.40
N PHE A 513 45.83 24.46 -29.98
CA PHE A 513 45.83 24.22 -31.41
C PHE A 513 44.44 23.83 -31.93
N ILE A 514 43.72 22.95 -31.22
CA ILE A 514 42.35 22.55 -31.54
C ILE A 514 41.44 23.78 -31.60
N GLU A 515 41.49 24.65 -30.58
CA GLU A 515 40.71 25.89 -30.55
C GLU A 515 41.06 26.87 -31.67
N VAL A 516 42.31 26.88 -32.15
CA VAL A 516 42.72 27.75 -33.27
C VAL A 516 42.20 27.24 -34.62
N ILE A 517 42.17 25.92 -34.83
CA ILE A 517 41.72 25.35 -36.12
C ILE A 517 40.21 25.14 -36.18
N ARG A 518 39.53 25.10 -35.04
CA ARG A 518 38.08 24.94 -34.92
C ARG A 518 37.38 26.15 -35.54
N GLY A 519 36.69 25.91 -36.64
CA GLY A 519 35.86 26.87 -37.34
C GLY A 519 34.43 26.89 -36.79
N GLU A 520 33.49 27.29 -37.64
CA GLU A 520 32.06 27.25 -37.31
C GLU A 520 31.62 25.80 -37.12
N GLN A 521 30.76 25.56 -36.13
CA GLN A 521 30.03 24.32 -36.06
C GLN A 521 29.24 24.19 -37.36
N LEU A 522 29.42 23.08 -38.10
CA LEU A 522 28.75 22.90 -39.40
C LEU A 522 27.23 22.98 -39.30
N TYR A 523 26.73 22.71 -38.10
CA TYR A 523 25.33 22.65 -37.73
C TYR A 523 25.15 23.53 -36.49
N PRO A 524 25.01 24.86 -36.63
CA PRO A 524 24.80 25.74 -35.49
C PRO A 524 23.51 25.38 -34.77
N ASP A 525 23.52 25.41 -33.44
CA ASP A 525 22.29 25.39 -32.67
C ASP A 525 21.42 26.59 -33.08
N GLU A 526 20.16 26.28 -33.41
CA GLU A 526 19.02 27.16 -33.72
C GLU A 526 18.91 27.85 -35.09
N VAL A 527 18.23 27.14 -36.01
CA VAL A 527 17.10 27.73 -36.75
C VAL A 527 15.87 27.19 -36.03
N ALA A 528 15.16 27.99 -35.23
CA ALA A 528 14.02 27.57 -34.36
C ALA A 528 13.34 26.30 -34.89
N GLY A 529 13.84 25.17 -34.43
CA GLY A 529 13.84 23.93 -35.18
C GLY A 529 13.80 22.86 -34.14
N GLU A 530 12.69 22.13 -34.16
CA GLU A 530 12.30 21.17 -33.13
C GLU A 530 12.52 21.68 -31.70
N TYR A 531 11.45 22.23 -31.12
CA TYR A 531 11.33 22.26 -29.66
C TYR A 531 11.59 20.84 -29.13
N GLU A 532 12.46 20.73 -28.14
CA GLU A 532 12.87 19.43 -27.56
C GLU A 532 11.76 18.79 -26.70
N SER A 533 10.78 19.57 -26.27
CA SER A 533 9.63 19.09 -25.50
C SER A 533 8.43 20.01 -25.63
N LEU A 534 7.24 19.51 -25.28
CA LEU A 534 6.02 20.30 -25.29
C LEU A 534 6.15 21.53 -24.37
N ASP A 535 6.83 21.39 -23.25
CA ASP A 535 7.02 22.47 -22.27
C ASP A 535 7.89 23.60 -22.84
N THR A 536 8.98 23.27 -23.56
CA THR A 536 9.81 24.30 -24.21
C THR A 536 9.07 25.01 -25.36
N ALA A 537 8.18 24.31 -26.07
CA ALA A 537 7.27 24.94 -27.03
C ALA A 537 6.26 25.87 -26.35
N LEU A 538 5.69 25.47 -25.21
CA LEU A 538 4.71 26.27 -24.46
C LEU A 538 5.33 27.55 -23.91
N GLU A 539 6.50 27.46 -23.30
CA GLU A 539 7.21 28.62 -22.75
C GLU A 539 7.59 29.64 -23.84
N ASP A 540 8.10 29.16 -24.99
CA ASP A 540 8.47 30.02 -26.11
C ASP A 540 7.23 30.69 -26.74
N ILE A 541 6.15 29.93 -26.96
CA ILE A 541 4.89 30.47 -27.47
C ILE A 541 4.30 31.48 -26.48
N GLN A 542 4.26 31.17 -25.18
CA GLN A 542 3.72 32.06 -24.15
C GLN A 542 4.49 33.37 -24.05
N THR A 543 5.82 33.32 -24.17
CA THR A 543 6.73 34.47 -24.11
C THR A 543 6.60 35.37 -25.34
N ARG A 544 6.33 34.79 -26.52
CA ARG A 544 6.24 35.53 -27.80
C ARG A 544 4.83 36.03 -28.12
N LEU A 545 3.78 35.51 -27.48
CA LEU A 545 2.38 35.93 -27.73
C LEU A 545 2.10 37.36 -27.25
N SER A 546 1.75 38.25 -28.20
CA SER A 546 1.29 39.60 -27.86
C SER A 546 -0.19 39.63 -27.46
N ALA A 547 -0.64 40.72 -26.83
CA ALA A 547 -2.05 40.90 -26.47
C ALA A 547 -3.00 40.92 -27.70
N GLU A 548 -2.51 41.34 -28.86
CA GLU A 548 -3.29 41.34 -30.12
C GLU A 548 -3.47 39.90 -30.64
N ASP A 549 -2.46 39.06 -30.44
CA ASP A 549 -2.47 37.66 -30.87
C ASP A 549 -3.34 36.78 -29.98
N ARG A 550 -3.28 36.97 -28.66
CA ARG A 550 -4.22 36.30 -27.73
C ARG A 550 -5.67 36.60 -28.09
N SER A 551 -5.98 37.85 -28.43
CA SER A 551 -7.31 38.23 -28.90
C SER A 551 -7.68 37.60 -30.25
N TRP A 552 -6.71 37.44 -31.16
CA TRP A 552 -6.92 36.76 -32.44
C TRP A 552 -7.36 35.31 -32.25
N PHE A 553 -6.70 34.58 -31.34
CA PHE A 553 -7.04 33.21 -30.99
C PHE A 553 -8.39 33.11 -30.27
N GLN A 554 -8.63 33.91 -29.24
CA GLN A 554 -9.90 33.91 -28.47
C GLN A 554 -11.13 34.22 -29.35
N THR A 555 -10.97 34.98 -30.43
CA THR A 555 -12.07 35.25 -31.38
C THR A 555 -12.41 34.03 -32.27
N ARG A 556 -11.51 33.05 -32.35
CA ARG A 556 -11.58 31.90 -33.28
C ARG A 556 -11.73 30.55 -32.56
N ILE A 557 -11.24 30.47 -31.33
CA ILE A 557 -11.33 29.33 -30.43
C ILE A 557 -11.80 29.89 -29.09
N ASP A 558 -13.10 29.77 -28.84
CA ASP A 558 -13.74 30.17 -27.59
C ASP A 558 -13.41 29.16 -26.48
N ASP A 559 -13.48 29.60 -25.22
CA ASP A 559 -13.18 28.79 -24.06
C ASP A 559 -14.12 27.58 -23.95
N SER A 560 -15.38 27.71 -24.39
CA SER A 560 -16.32 26.59 -24.41
C SER A 560 -15.86 25.44 -25.31
N PHE A 561 -15.12 25.73 -26.40
CA PHE A 561 -14.55 24.68 -27.25
C PHE A 561 -13.35 24.01 -26.59
N ILE A 562 -12.56 24.76 -25.82
CA ILE A 562 -11.43 24.20 -25.06
C ILE A 562 -11.96 23.24 -23.99
N GLU A 563 -13.02 23.61 -23.26
CA GLU A 563 -13.70 22.74 -22.29
C GLU A 563 -14.25 21.46 -22.95
N GLU A 564 -15.00 21.59 -24.06
CA GLU A 564 -15.54 20.45 -24.81
C GLU A 564 -14.45 19.49 -25.32
N TRP A 565 -13.34 20.03 -25.85
CA TRP A 565 -12.22 19.23 -26.34
C TRP A 565 -11.43 18.58 -25.21
N SER A 566 -11.25 19.28 -24.09
CA SER A 566 -10.53 18.76 -22.93
C SER A 566 -11.20 17.50 -22.38
N GLY A 567 -12.54 17.55 -22.21
CA GLY A 567 -13.29 16.37 -21.80
C GLY A 567 -13.22 15.21 -22.81
N ALA A 568 -13.18 15.50 -24.12
CA ALA A 568 -13.03 14.46 -25.15
C ALA A 568 -11.60 13.87 -25.24
N LEU A 569 -10.60 14.60 -24.74
CA LEU A 569 -9.19 14.20 -24.74
C LEU A 569 -8.77 13.52 -23.43
N GLU A 570 -9.62 13.60 -22.40
CA GLU A 570 -9.48 12.86 -21.16
C GLU A 570 -9.65 11.36 -21.45
N GLY A 571 -8.68 10.54 -21.05
CA GLY A 571 -8.66 9.11 -21.40
C GLY A 571 -8.27 8.76 -22.84
N PHE A 572 -8.46 9.63 -23.84
CA PHE A 572 -8.16 9.35 -25.26
C PHE A 572 -6.68 8.96 -25.50
N ARG A 573 -6.42 7.83 -26.16
CA ARG A 573 -5.09 7.43 -26.66
C ARG A 573 -5.09 7.31 -28.20
N PRO A 574 -3.94 7.53 -28.85
CA PRO A 574 -3.82 7.36 -30.29
C PRO A 574 -4.18 5.93 -30.73
N SER A 575 -4.96 5.80 -31.80
CA SER A 575 -5.46 4.49 -32.30
C SER A 575 -6.50 3.79 -31.42
N ASP A 576 -7.08 4.49 -30.45
CA ASP A 576 -8.26 4.00 -29.74
C ASP A 576 -9.51 3.96 -30.62
N THR A 577 -10.44 3.09 -30.24
CA THR A 577 -11.83 3.16 -30.67
C THR A 577 -12.53 4.19 -29.80
N VAL A 578 -13.15 5.20 -30.42
CA VAL A 578 -13.89 6.26 -29.71
C VAL A 578 -15.37 6.20 -30.06
N ASP A 579 -16.21 6.53 -29.10
CA ASP A 579 -17.65 6.63 -29.28
C ASP A 579 -18.01 7.77 -30.26
N ARG A 580 -19.27 7.85 -30.72
CA ARG A 580 -19.70 8.87 -31.69
C ARG A 580 -19.67 10.30 -31.14
N SER A 581 -19.91 10.51 -29.84
CA SER A 581 -19.86 11.81 -29.18
C SER A 581 -18.43 12.34 -29.13
N THR A 582 -17.49 11.51 -28.66
CA THR A 582 -16.06 11.81 -28.65
C THR A 582 -15.53 11.98 -30.06
N ALA A 583 -15.90 11.08 -30.99
CA ALA A 583 -15.55 11.23 -32.42
C ALA A 583 -16.04 12.56 -33.00
N THR A 584 -17.22 13.03 -32.61
CA THR A 584 -17.78 14.33 -33.06
C THR A 584 -16.98 15.50 -32.49
N LYS A 585 -16.61 15.47 -31.21
CA LYS A 585 -15.78 16.50 -30.57
C LYS A 585 -14.35 16.54 -31.13
N LEU A 586 -13.75 15.38 -31.37
CA LEU A 586 -12.42 15.26 -32.01
C LEU A 586 -12.49 15.68 -33.49
N ASP A 587 -13.56 15.37 -34.20
CA ASP A 587 -13.77 15.86 -35.58
C ASP A 587 -13.97 17.38 -35.61
N GLN A 588 -14.66 17.95 -34.63
CA GLN A 588 -14.79 19.39 -34.46
C GLN A 588 -13.43 20.07 -34.23
N LEU A 589 -12.58 19.51 -33.35
CA LEU A 589 -11.19 19.98 -33.14
C LEU A 589 -10.41 19.95 -34.47
N ARG A 590 -10.48 18.82 -35.19
CA ARG A 590 -9.83 18.64 -36.49
C ARG A 590 -10.31 19.65 -37.53
N ILE A 591 -11.62 19.91 -37.62
CA ILE A 591 -12.22 20.87 -38.55
C ILE A 591 -11.76 22.29 -38.21
N VAL A 592 -11.71 22.66 -36.93
CA VAL A 592 -11.23 23.98 -36.51
C VAL A 592 -9.76 24.16 -36.87
N TYR A 593 -8.88 23.19 -36.56
CA TYR A 593 -7.48 23.25 -36.98
C TYR A 593 -7.34 23.40 -38.50
N ARG A 594 -7.99 22.55 -39.30
CA ARG A 594 -7.90 22.61 -40.78
C ARG A 594 -8.43 23.93 -41.35
N THR A 595 -9.40 24.55 -40.70
CA THR A 595 -9.94 25.85 -41.11
C THR A 595 -8.94 26.98 -40.84
N LEU A 596 -8.19 26.86 -39.74
CA LEU A 596 -7.23 27.87 -39.29
C LEU A 596 -5.80 27.63 -39.81
N GLU A 597 -5.49 26.45 -40.36
CA GLU A 597 -4.13 26.01 -40.71
C GLU A 597 -3.32 27.01 -41.55
N ALA A 598 -3.94 27.62 -42.58
CA ALA A 598 -3.25 28.60 -43.41
C ALA A 598 -2.92 29.90 -42.65
N ASP A 599 -3.87 30.37 -41.83
CA ASP A 599 -3.66 31.56 -41.00
C ASP A 599 -2.66 31.27 -39.87
N LEU A 600 -2.69 30.06 -39.30
CA LEU A 600 -1.75 29.58 -38.29
C LEU A 600 -0.34 29.43 -38.87
N ALA A 601 -0.18 29.02 -40.12
CA ALA A 601 1.12 28.93 -40.78
C ALA A 601 1.73 30.32 -41.07
N GLU A 602 0.91 31.27 -41.50
CA GLU A 602 1.33 32.68 -41.65
C GLU A 602 1.72 33.25 -40.29
N LYS A 603 0.89 33.04 -39.26
CA LYS A 603 1.18 33.46 -37.89
C LYS A 603 2.44 32.79 -37.33
N ALA A 604 2.60 31.48 -37.48
CA ALA A 604 3.79 30.76 -37.02
C ALA A 604 5.07 31.29 -37.69
N THR A 605 4.99 31.72 -38.95
CA THR A 605 6.10 32.36 -39.66
C THR A 605 6.39 33.75 -39.12
N ASP A 606 5.35 34.54 -38.81
CA ASP A 606 5.49 35.86 -38.19
C ASP A 606 6.06 35.79 -36.75
N PHE A 607 5.75 34.73 -35.99
CA PHE A 607 6.27 34.49 -34.63
C PHE A 607 7.65 33.82 -34.59
N GLY A 608 8.04 33.16 -35.67
CA GLY A 608 9.19 32.26 -35.68
C GLY A 608 8.98 31.04 -34.75
N SER A 609 7.77 30.49 -34.73
CA SER A 609 7.47 29.24 -34.00
C SER A 609 8.25 28.08 -34.64
N GLY A 610 8.92 27.27 -33.81
CA GLY A 610 9.59 26.05 -34.23
C GLY A 610 8.61 24.91 -34.53
N THR A 611 9.15 23.77 -34.96
CA THR A 611 8.45 22.48 -35.03
C THR A 611 8.51 21.78 -33.67
N LEU A 612 7.67 20.79 -33.38
CA LEU A 612 7.74 19.97 -32.17
C LEU A 612 7.49 18.52 -32.61
N ASP A 613 8.49 17.65 -32.53
CA ASP A 613 8.61 16.41 -33.33
C ASP A 613 8.28 16.67 -34.83
N ARG A 614 7.50 15.77 -35.43
CA ARG A 614 7.01 15.82 -36.82
C ARG A 614 5.90 16.84 -37.06
N PHE A 615 5.55 17.70 -36.10
CA PHE A 615 4.54 18.75 -36.29
C PHE A 615 5.10 19.95 -37.03
N SER A 616 4.33 20.45 -37.99
CA SER A 616 4.63 21.73 -38.63
C SER A 616 4.55 22.89 -37.63
N PRO A 617 5.16 24.05 -37.93
CA PRO A 617 5.06 25.23 -37.07
C PRO A 617 3.61 25.65 -36.76
N ALA A 618 2.68 25.44 -37.70
CA ALA A 618 1.26 25.73 -37.49
C ALA A 618 0.60 24.77 -36.49
N GLN A 619 0.95 23.48 -36.53
CA GLN A 619 0.45 22.47 -35.58
C GLN A 619 1.01 22.69 -34.18
N THR A 620 2.28 23.07 -34.10
CA THR A 620 2.98 23.39 -32.85
C THR A 620 2.36 24.62 -32.18
N LEU A 621 2.11 25.68 -32.96
CA LEU A 621 1.45 26.88 -32.47
C LEU A 621 0.00 26.61 -32.00
N PHE A 622 -0.75 25.76 -32.72
CA PHE A 622 -2.11 25.38 -32.32
C PHE A 622 -2.14 24.54 -31.04
N LEU A 623 -1.27 23.53 -30.96
CA LEU A 623 -1.09 22.69 -29.78
C LEU A 623 -0.75 23.54 -28.55
N GLY A 624 0.23 24.44 -28.70
CA GLY A 624 0.66 25.32 -27.63
C GLY A 624 -0.44 26.26 -27.13
N TRP A 625 -1.21 26.87 -28.05
CA TRP A 625 -2.32 27.73 -27.65
C TRP A 625 -3.42 26.99 -26.89
N VAL A 626 -3.85 25.81 -27.37
CA VAL A 626 -4.89 25.01 -26.71
C VAL A 626 -4.43 24.62 -25.30
N ARG A 627 -3.18 24.18 -25.16
CA ARG A 627 -2.58 23.79 -23.88
C ARG A 627 -2.49 24.93 -22.88
N LEU A 628 -2.03 26.11 -23.29
CA LEU A 628 -2.00 27.29 -22.42
C LEU A 628 -3.41 27.66 -21.93
N ARG A 629 -4.45 27.47 -22.75
CA ARG A 629 -5.84 27.70 -22.31
C ARG A 629 -6.37 26.58 -21.40
N GLN A 630 -6.01 25.32 -21.62
CA GLN A 630 -6.33 24.23 -20.70
C GLN A 630 -5.72 24.47 -19.32
N GLU A 631 -4.47 24.94 -19.25
CA GLU A 631 -3.78 25.32 -18.00
C GLU A 631 -4.41 26.55 -17.34
N GLU A 632 -4.72 27.60 -18.09
CA GLU A 632 -5.34 28.82 -17.54
C GLU A 632 -6.78 28.59 -17.02
N LEU A 633 -7.46 27.53 -17.47
CA LEU A 633 -8.82 27.15 -17.06
C LEU A 633 -8.84 25.96 -16.08
N ASP A 634 -7.68 25.40 -15.71
CA ASP A 634 -7.53 24.23 -14.83
C ASP A 634 -8.28 22.97 -15.33
N LEU A 635 -8.17 22.68 -16.63
CA LEU A 635 -8.88 21.59 -17.31
C LEU A 635 -7.98 20.35 -17.52
N GLY A 636 -8.54 19.16 -17.27
CA GLY A 636 -7.92 17.86 -17.55
C GLY A 636 -7.82 17.51 -19.04
N GLY A 637 -7.39 16.29 -19.38
CA GLY A 637 -7.39 15.84 -20.79
C GLY A 637 -6.41 16.59 -21.70
N GLY A 638 -5.21 16.88 -21.20
CA GLY A 638 -4.22 17.66 -21.92
C GLY A 638 -3.93 17.18 -23.37
N LEU A 639 -4.02 18.10 -24.34
CA LEU A 639 -3.70 17.82 -25.74
C LEU A 639 -2.18 17.67 -25.95
N ASN A 640 -1.66 16.50 -26.32
CA ASN A 640 -0.24 16.30 -26.65
C ASN A 640 -0.07 15.94 -28.14
N GLN A 641 1.17 15.80 -28.61
CA GLN A 641 1.40 15.53 -30.04
C GLN A 641 0.83 14.18 -30.49
N PRO A 642 0.99 13.06 -29.76
CA PRO A 642 0.36 11.81 -30.19
C PRO A 642 -1.16 11.93 -30.35
N ARG A 643 -1.84 12.60 -29.40
CA ARG A 643 -3.29 12.83 -29.45
C ARG A 643 -3.70 13.74 -30.60
N LEU A 644 -3.07 14.91 -30.76
CA LEU A 644 -3.37 15.81 -31.87
C LEU A 644 -3.07 15.15 -33.23
N ASN A 645 -2.01 14.35 -33.34
CA ASN A 645 -1.68 13.64 -34.56
C ASN A 645 -2.74 12.58 -34.89
N SER A 646 -3.22 11.87 -33.87
CA SER A 646 -4.30 10.90 -34.00
C SER A 646 -5.57 11.55 -34.51
N VAL A 647 -5.93 12.70 -33.93
CA VAL A 647 -7.09 13.50 -34.33
C VAL A 647 -6.95 13.99 -35.77
N LEU A 648 -5.82 14.62 -36.12
CA LEU A 648 -5.62 15.21 -37.46
C LEU A 648 -5.56 14.16 -38.58
N LYS A 649 -5.03 12.97 -38.28
CA LYS A 649 -4.90 11.84 -39.23
C LYS A 649 -6.13 10.94 -39.29
N ASP A 650 -7.13 11.16 -38.45
CA ASP A 650 -8.28 10.25 -38.32
C ASP A 650 -7.86 8.83 -37.95
N SER A 651 -6.75 8.69 -37.21
CA SER A 651 -6.19 7.38 -36.86
C SER A 651 -6.77 6.88 -35.53
N TYR A 652 -8.08 6.97 -35.42
CA TYR A 652 -8.92 6.42 -34.35
C TYR A 652 -10.13 5.75 -35.00
N GLU A 653 -10.60 4.63 -34.46
CA GLU A 653 -11.77 3.95 -35.02
C GLU A 653 -13.04 4.57 -34.44
N VAL A 654 -13.91 5.11 -35.29
CA VAL A 654 -15.24 5.54 -34.85
C VAL A 654 -16.11 4.30 -34.82
N GLY A 655 -16.58 3.90 -33.63
CA GLY A 655 -17.49 2.77 -33.50
C GLY A 655 -18.69 2.92 -34.45
N ASP A 656 -18.85 1.98 -35.40
CA ASP A 656 -20.02 1.90 -36.27
C ASP A 656 -21.14 1.12 -35.54
N PRO A 657 -22.22 1.77 -35.08
CA PRO A 657 -23.34 1.10 -34.43
C PRO A 657 -24.22 0.30 -35.42
N SER A 658 -23.85 0.23 -36.70
CA SER A 658 -24.64 -0.43 -37.74
C SER A 658 -23.97 -1.65 -38.39
N GLN A 659 -22.78 -2.05 -37.95
CA GLN A 659 -22.11 -3.28 -38.42
C GLN A 659 -21.68 -4.27 -37.33
N VAL A 660 -22.21 -4.15 -36.11
CA VAL A 660 -22.16 -5.24 -35.11
C VAL A 660 -23.59 -5.71 -34.79
N HIS A 661 -24.31 -6.17 -35.82
CA HIS A 661 -25.20 -7.31 -35.62
C HIS A 661 -24.38 -8.60 -35.71
N SER A 662 -23.47 -8.75 -34.74
CA SER A 662 -22.89 -10.00 -34.30
C SER A 662 -22.22 -9.76 -32.94
N SER A 663 -23.02 -9.87 -31.87
CA SER A 663 -22.60 -10.33 -30.55
C SER A 663 -21.16 -9.97 -30.15
N VAL A 664 -20.87 -8.68 -29.94
CA VAL A 664 -19.93 -8.32 -28.88
C VAL A 664 -20.84 -7.82 -27.77
N GLU A 665 -21.24 -8.75 -26.91
CA GLU A 665 -21.96 -8.43 -25.69
C GLU A 665 -21.09 -7.44 -24.91
N ILE A 666 -21.64 -6.25 -24.61
CA ILE A 666 -21.01 -5.39 -23.62
C ILE A 666 -21.07 -6.18 -22.31
N ASP A 667 -19.89 -6.57 -21.83
CA ASP A 667 -19.76 -7.36 -20.61
C ASP A 667 -19.94 -6.44 -19.41
N HIS A 668 -21.20 -6.17 -19.08
CA HIS A 668 -21.60 -5.40 -17.91
C HIS A 668 -22.17 -6.38 -16.87
N PRO A 669 -21.87 -6.24 -15.57
CA PRO A 669 -22.35 -7.18 -14.55
C PRO A 669 -23.86 -7.43 -14.60
N LEU A 670 -24.66 -6.39 -14.83
CA LEU A 670 -26.11 -6.54 -15.03
C LEU A 670 -26.50 -7.31 -16.30
N THR A 671 -25.83 -7.14 -17.45
CA THR A 671 -26.16 -7.90 -18.66
C THR A 671 -25.75 -9.36 -18.51
N THR A 672 -24.66 -9.63 -17.78
CA THR A 672 -24.27 -10.98 -17.38
C THR A 672 -25.28 -11.60 -16.41
N HIS A 673 -25.71 -10.88 -15.37
CA HIS A 673 -26.76 -11.32 -14.44
C HIS A 673 -28.07 -11.65 -15.15
N LEU A 674 -28.52 -10.81 -16.10
CA LEU A 674 -29.72 -11.08 -16.90
C LEU A 674 -29.62 -12.38 -17.71
N ARG A 675 -28.42 -12.71 -18.23
CA ARG A 675 -28.18 -13.92 -19.04
C ARG A 675 -28.04 -15.18 -18.20
N GLU A 676 -27.41 -15.08 -17.04
CA GLU A 676 -27.09 -16.25 -16.20
C GLU A 676 -28.22 -16.63 -15.25
N GLN A 677 -28.92 -15.64 -14.69
CA GLN A 677 -29.96 -15.87 -13.66
C GLN A 677 -31.38 -15.82 -14.22
N GLU A 678 -31.57 -15.33 -15.46
CA GLU A 678 -32.89 -15.11 -16.09
C GLU A 678 -33.94 -14.51 -15.12
N PRO A 679 -33.64 -13.35 -14.47
CA PRO A 679 -34.51 -12.77 -13.45
C PRO A 679 -35.73 -12.06 -14.03
N THR A 680 -36.73 -11.73 -13.22
CA THR A 680 -37.78 -10.83 -13.69
C THR A 680 -37.26 -9.39 -13.75
N VAL A 681 -37.50 -8.72 -14.88
CA VAL A 681 -37.08 -7.31 -15.06
C VAL A 681 -38.26 -6.37 -14.93
N TYR A 682 -38.15 -5.49 -13.94
CA TYR A 682 -39.11 -4.46 -13.60
C TYR A 682 -38.62 -3.08 -14.02
N LYS A 683 -39.56 -2.14 -14.04
CA LYS A 683 -39.30 -0.72 -14.20
C LYS A 683 -40.04 0.03 -13.11
N PHE A 684 -39.35 0.98 -12.49
CA PHE A 684 -39.89 1.82 -11.43
C PHE A 684 -39.83 3.29 -11.81
N THR A 685 -40.80 4.08 -11.36
CA THR A 685 -40.82 5.53 -11.63
C THR A 685 -41.24 6.33 -10.42
N ALA A 686 -40.37 7.26 -10.05
CA ALA A 686 -40.58 8.14 -8.93
C ALA A 686 -40.16 9.58 -9.29
N PRO A 687 -40.62 10.59 -8.53
CA PRO A 687 -39.96 11.89 -8.49
C PRO A 687 -38.45 11.77 -8.18
N PRO A 688 -37.62 12.74 -8.60
CA PRO A 688 -36.18 12.75 -8.32
C PRO A 688 -35.81 12.58 -6.84
N GLU A 689 -36.53 13.23 -5.92
CA GLU A 689 -36.21 13.21 -4.48
C GLU A 689 -36.51 11.88 -3.79
N TYR A 690 -37.41 11.06 -4.36
CA TYR A 690 -37.64 9.71 -3.84
C TYR A 690 -36.45 8.80 -4.13
N TRP A 691 -35.75 9.04 -5.24
CA TRP A 691 -34.54 8.30 -5.57
C TRP A 691 -33.40 8.63 -4.61
N LEU A 692 -33.23 9.89 -4.20
CA LEU A 692 -32.27 10.23 -3.14
C LEU A 692 -32.54 9.45 -1.84
N THR A 693 -33.80 9.40 -1.39
CA THR A 693 -34.17 8.62 -0.19
C THR A 693 -33.96 7.12 -0.40
N ALA A 694 -34.32 6.60 -1.57
CA ALA A 694 -34.15 5.18 -1.88
C ALA A 694 -32.67 4.76 -1.91
N ILE A 695 -31.79 5.63 -2.41
CA ILE A 695 -30.34 5.41 -2.44
C ILE A 695 -29.76 5.55 -1.02
N GLU A 696 -30.14 6.58 -0.27
CA GLU A 696 -29.72 6.78 1.13
C GLU A 696 -30.00 5.55 2.01
N HIS A 697 -31.15 4.91 1.77
CA HIS A 697 -31.58 3.72 2.52
C HIS A 697 -31.33 2.39 1.80
N GLY A 698 -30.66 2.40 0.65
CA GLY A 698 -30.41 1.19 -0.14
C GLY A 698 -31.67 0.34 -0.37
N SER A 699 -32.83 0.98 -0.53
CA SER A 699 -34.13 0.30 -0.51
C SER A 699 -35.20 1.05 -1.29
N LEU A 700 -36.09 0.30 -1.93
CA LEU A 700 -37.29 0.85 -2.57
C LEU A 700 -38.53 0.59 -1.72
N SER A 701 -39.34 1.62 -1.45
CA SER A 701 -40.59 1.48 -0.71
C SER A 701 -41.82 1.18 -1.57
N PHE A 702 -42.81 0.54 -0.94
CA PHE A 702 -44.12 0.22 -1.49
C PHE A 702 -45.23 0.65 -0.53
N GLU A 703 -46.27 1.27 -1.07
CA GLU A 703 -47.50 1.51 -0.32
C GLU A 703 -48.26 0.20 -0.05
N PRO A 704 -49.02 0.08 1.05
CA PRO A 704 -49.83 -1.11 1.36
C PRO A 704 -50.74 -1.59 0.22
N GLU A 705 -51.21 -0.68 -0.64
CA GLU A 705 -52.01 -1.00 -1.83
C GLU A 705 -51.25 -1.82 -2.88
N HIS A 706 -49.93 -1.87 -2.80
CA HIS A 706 -49.03 -2.58 -3.71
C HIS A 706 -48.42 -3.85 -3.11
N ARG A 707 -48.93 -4.36 -1.97
CA ARG A 707 -48.45 -5.60 -1.32
C ARG A 707 -48.29 -6.78 -2.27
N ASN A 708 -49.27 -7.03 -3.14
CA ASN A 708 -49.18 -8.14 -4.10
C ASN A 708 -47.99 -8.04 -5.07
N ARG A 709 -47.48 -6.82 -5.34
CA ARG A 709 -46.30 -6.61 -6.20
C ARG A 709 -45.01 -6.77 -5.40
N TRP A 710 -45.02 -6.29 -4.17
CA TRP A 710 -43.91 -6.48 -3.24
C TRP A 710 -43.68 -7.97 -2.94
N GLU A 711 -44.74 -8.74 -2.68
CA GLU A 711 -44.68 -10.21 -2.53
C GLU A 711 -44.28 -10.98 -3.81
N GLN A 712 -44.25 -10.32 -4.96
CA GLN A 712 -43.81 -10.90 -6.24
C GLN A 712 -42.33 -10.63 -6.55
N LEU A 713 -41.67 -9.75 -5.81
CA LEU A 713 -40.24 -9.50 -5.96
C LEU A 713 -39.45 -10.63 -5.32
N GLU A 714 -38.55 -11.21 -6.09
CA GLU A 714 -37.62 -12.24 -5.63
C GLU A 714 -36.20 -11.67 -5.56
N LYS A 715 -35.38 -12.16 -4.62
CA LYS A 715 -33.95 -11.81 -4.56
C LYS A 715 -33.29 -12.15 -5.89
N GLY A 716 -32.53 -11.19 -6.43
CA GLY A 716 -31.92 -11.28 -7.76
C GLY A 716 -32.76 -10.68 -8.90
N ASP A 717 -34.02 -10.29 -8.66
CA ASP A 717 -34.80 -9.56 -9.66
C ASP A 717 -34.15 -8.21 -10.03
N VAL A 718 -34.36 -7.72 -11.25
CA VAL A 718 -33.73 -6.49 -11.74
C VAL A 718 -34.74 -5.35 -11.86
N GLY A 719 -34.41 -4.16 -11.37
CA GLY A 719 -35.22 -2.95 -11.49
C GLY A 719 -34.54 -1.86 -12.32
N ILE A 720 -35.20 -1.38 -13.37
CA ILE A 720 -34.78 -0.18 -14.12
C ILE A 720 -35.38 1.08 -13.46
N LEU A 721 -34.52 2.03 -13.08
CA LEU A 721 -34.88 3.21 -12.30
C LEU A 721 -35.13 4.41 -13.21
N HIS A 722 -36.36 4.92 -13.26
CA HIS A 722 -36.72 6.08 -14.09
C HIS A 722 -37.18 7.28 -13.24
N SER A 723 -36.48 8.40 -13.41
CA SER A 723 -36.77 9.67 -12.73
C SER A 723 -37.64 10.58 -13.58
N ARG A 724 -38.67 11.18 -12.96
CA ARG A 724 -39.55 12.17 -13.60
C ARG A 724 -38.93 13.57 -13.56
N ALA A 725 -39.33 14.45 -14.48
CA ALA A 725 -38.87 15.85 -14.44
C ALA A 725 -39.45 16.67 -13.27
N GLU A 726 -40.69 16.40 -12.85
CA GLU A 726 -41.38 17.17 -11.82
C GLU A 726 -41.14 16.55 -10.44
N PRO A 727 -40.56 17.30 -9.47
CA PRO A 727 -40.48 16.86 -8.09
C PRO A 727 -41.86 16.86 -7.42
N GLY A 728 -42.01 16.06 -6.37
CA GLY A 728 -43.20 15.99 -5.52
C GLY A 728 -43.39 17.23 -4.64
N LYS A 729 -42.30 17.93 -4.26
CA LYS A 729 -42.37 19.23 -3.57
C LYS A 729 -42.13 20.40 -4.52
N GLU A 730 -42.98 21.42 -4.43
CA GLU A 730 -42.88 22.66 -5.23
C GLU A 730 -41.60 23.49 -4.95
N GLU A 731 -40.91 23.22 -3.85
CA GLU A 731 -39.67 23.92 -3.46
C GLU A 731 -38.42 23.38 -4.17
N PHE A 732 -38.48 22.18 -4.74
CA PHE A 732 -37.40 21.58 -5.52
C PHE A 732 -37.51 21.99 -6.99
N ALA A 733 -36.35 22.11 -7.64
CA ALA A 733 -36.24 22.42 -9.04
C ALA A 733 -36.57 21.19 -9.91
N SER A 734 -37.10 21.46 -11.11
CA SER A 734 -37.34 20.42 -12.10
C SER A 734 -36.02 19.83 -12.61
N GLN A 735 -35.98 18.51 -12.77
CA GLN A 735 -34.81 17.76 -13.21
C GLN A 735 -35.01 17.20 -14.64
N PRO A 736 -33.95 16.72 -15.30
CA PRO A 736 -34.07 15.89 -16.50
C PRO A 736 -34.98 14.66 -16.26
N ASN A 737 -35.73 14.27 -17.30
CA ASN A 737 -36.59 13.08 -17.27
C ASN A 737 -35.91 11.94 -18.02
N GLY A 738 -35.59 10.85 -17.34
CA GLY A 738 -34.80 9.76 -17.92
C GLY A 738 -34.57 8.59 -16.97
N VAL A 739 -33.94 7.54 -17.50
CA VAL A 739 -33.49 6.38 -16.73
C VAL A 739 -32.17 6.77 -16.05
N ILE A 740 -32.11 6.62 -14.74
CA ILE A 740 -30.98 7.09 -13.90
C ILE A 740 -30.09 5.93 -13.42
N GLY A 741 -30.46 4.69 -13.74
CA GLY A 741 -29.73 3.52 -13.28
C GLY A 741 -30.56 2.24 -13.26
N ALA A 742 -30.00 1.22 -12.62
CA ALA A 742 -30.58 -0.09 -12.45
C ALA A 742 -30.16 -0.73 -11.12
N VAL A 743 -30.94 -1.67 -10.63
CA VAL A 743 -30.73 -2.32 -9.33
C VAL A 743 -30.97 -3.83 -9.44
N VAL A 744 -30.23 -4.61 -8.67
CA VAL A 744 -30.54 -6.00 -8.34
C VAL A 744 -31.16 -6.01 -6.94
N PHE A 745 -32.37 -6.56 -6.82
CA PHE A 745 -33.09 -6.57 -5.55
C PHE A 745 -32.57 -7.65 -4.60
N GLY A 746 -32.46 -7.27 -3.33
CA GLY A 746 -32.25 -8.17 -2.22
C GLY A 746 -33.58 -8.66 -1.63
N ASP A 747 -33.55 -8.94 -0.33
CA ASP A 747 -34.73 -9.40 0.39
C ASP A 747 -35.77 -8.29 0.60
N THR A 748 -37.02 -8.73 0.79
CA THR A 748 -38.16 -7.85 1.04
C THR A 748 -38.52 -7.89 2.52
N THR A 749 -38.68 -6.72 3.15
CA THR A 749 -38.99 -6.62 4.59
C THR A 749 -40.00 -5.50 4.89
N GLU A 750 -40.51 -5.47 6.12
CA GLU A 750 -41.32 -4.37 6.65
C GLU A 750 -40.52 -3.54 7.65
N LYS A 751 -40.41 -2.23 7.41
CA LYS A 751 -39.83 -1.26 8.34
C LYS A 751 -40.89 -0.63 9.25
N SER A 752 -40.46 -0.23 10.44
CA SER A 752 -41.29 0.46 11.43
C SER A 752 -41.02 1.97 11.53
N ASP A 753 -39.82 2.43 11.12
CA ASP A 753 -39.41 3.82 11.21
C ASP A 753 -39.82 4.62 9.96
N PRO A 754 -40.19 5.91 10.09
CA PRO A 754 -40.42 6.78 8.95
C PRO A 754 -39.08 7.19 8.32
N TRP A 755 -38.93 6.99 7.01
CA TRP A 755 -37.74 7.33 6.23
C TRP A 755 -38.05 8.38 5.17
N TRP A 756 -39.20 8.26 4.49
CA TRP A 756 -39.63 9.24 3.49
C TRP A 756 -40.21 10.48 4.18
N TRP A 757 -39.93 11.66 3.63
CA TRP A 757 -40.45 12.92 4.14
C TRP A 757 -41.99 12.93 4.25
N GLU A 758 -42.70 12.22 3.36
CA GLU A 758 -44.16 12.06 3.41
C GLU A 758 -44.65 11.24 4.61
N GLU A 759 -43.84 10.31 5.13
CA GLU A 759 -44.17 9.57 6.36
C GLU A 759 -44.09 10.51 7.57
N HIS A 760 -43.13 11.44 7.56
CA HIS A 760 -42.97 12.45 8.60
C HIS A 760 -44.04 13.55 8.56
N GLU A 761 -44.39 14.04 7.37
CA GLU A 761 -45.24 15.24 7.20
C GLU A 761 -46.69 14.95 6.80
N ALA A 762 -46.94 13.91 6.01
CA ALA A 762 -48.21 13.65 5.34
C ALA A 762 -48.96 12.39 5.85
N GLY A 763 -48.32 11.57 6.68
CA GLY A 763 -48.89 10.32 7.21
C GLY A 763 -49.06 9.24 6.14
N ALA A 764 -48.23 9.28 5.10
CA ALA A 764 -48.10 8.17 4.15
C ALA A 764 -47.50 6.95 4.86
N ASP A 765 -47.80 5.75 4.34
CA ASP A 765 -47.30 4.49 4.87
C ASP A 765 -46.43 3.83 3.80
N PHE A 766 -45.12 3.86 4.01
CA PHE A 766 -44.10 3.22 3.17
C PHE A 766 -43.36 2.14 3.97
N SER A 767 -44.10 1.37 4.78
CA SER A 767 -43.55 0.31 5.62
C SER A 767 -42.97 -0.86 4.84
N MET A 768 -43.49 -1.21 3.66
CA MET A 768 -42.97 -2.34 2.89
C MET A 768 -41.79 -1.88 2.01
N ILE A 769 -40.62 -2.51 2.14
CA ILE A 769 -39.42 -2.16 1.39
C ILE A 769 -38.80 -3.37 0.69
N ALA A 770 -38.13 -3.14 -0.42
CA ALA A 770 -37.26 -4.11 -1.09
C ALA A 770 -35.82 -3.57 -1.07
N GLY A 771 -34.92 -4.30 -0.42
CA GLY A 771 -33.51 -3.91 -0.30
C GLY A 771 -32.78 -3.98 -1.64
N PHE A 772 -31.67 -3.26 -1.75
CA PHE A 772 -30.78 -3.30 -2.91
C PHE A 772 -29.60 -4.21 -2.60
N ASP A 773 -29.48 -5.30 -3.35
CA ASP A 773 -28.32 -6.19 -3.30
C ASP A 773 -27.15 -5.56 -4.07
N ARG A 774 -27.45 -5.01 -5.25
CA ARG A 774 -26.50 -4.25 -6.08
C ARG A 774 -27.18 -3.05 -6.68
N LEU A 775 -26.53 -1.89 -6.67
CA LEU A 775 -27.09 -0.64 -7.17
C LEU A 775 -26.13 -0.02 -8.21
N PHE A 776 -26.69 0.41 -9.33
CA PHE A 776 -25.94 1.05 -10.41
C PHE A 776 -26.61 2.34 -10.84
N LEU A 777 -25.84 3.43 -10.94
CA LEU A 777 -26.35 4.76 -11.21
C LEU A 777 -25.54 5.45 -12.31
N THR A 778 -26.19 6.32 -13.10
CA THR A 778 -25.54 7.08 -14.19
C THR A 778 -25.01 8.45 -13.74
N GLY A 779 -25.57 9.01 -12.67
CA GLY A 779 -25.24 10.36 -12.20
C GLY A 779 -23.97 10.42 -11.33
N ASP A 780 -23.59 11.65 -10.95
CA ASP A 780 -22.46 11.90 -10.04
C ASP A 780 -22.89 11.68 -8.58
N VAL A 781 -22.77 10.44 -8.12
CA VAL A 781 -23.15 10.03 -6.75
C VAL A 781 -22.20 10.60 -5.69
N ASP A 782 -20.97 10.97 -6.07
CA ASP A 782 -19.94 11.42 -5.13
C ASP A 782 -20.22 12.84 -4.64
N ALA A 783 -21.04 13.59 -5.40
CA ALA A 783 -21.57 14.88 -5.01
C ALA A 783 -22.77 14.80 -4.04
N ILE A 784 -23.23 13.58 -3.67
CA ILE A 784 -24.37 13.38 -2.77
C ILE A 784 -23.87 13.13 -1.34
N ASP A 785 -24.30 13.98 -0.41
CA ASP A 785 -23.92 13.89 0.99
C ASP A 785 -24.83 12.92 1.76
N PHE A 786 -24.36 11.72 2.10
CA PHE A 786 -25.15 10.75 2.86
C PHE A 786 -24.98 10.86 4.39
N THR A 787 -24.30 11.89 4.89
CA THR A 787 -24.07 12.06 6.34
C THR A 787 -25.30 12.57 7.10
N GLU A 788 -26.18 13.30 6.41
CA GLU A 788 -27.45 13.79 6.93
C GLU A 788 -28.59 13.39 6.00
N GLY A 789 -29.74 13.01 6.56
CA GLY A 789 -30.89 12.62 5.74
C GLY A 789 -31.56 13.78 5.02
N ILE A 790 -32.28 13.50 3.94
CA ILE A 790 -32.90 14.53 3.07
C ILE A 790 -33.75 15.57 3.83
N THR A 791 -34.35 15.20 4.96
CA THR A 791 -35.19 16.10 5.79
C THR A 791 -34.38 17.11 6.62
N ALA A 792 -33.09 16.87 6.83
CA ALA A 792 -32.18 17.75 7.55
C ALA A 792 -31.50 18.78 6.62
N LYS A 793 -31.46 18.50 5.31
CA LYS A 793 -30.74 19.32 4.32
C LYS A 793 -31.51 20.58 3.91
N GLU A 794 -30.76 21.63 3.59
CA GLU A 794 -31.31 22.86 3.02
C GLU A 794 -31.75 22.64 1.56
N THR A 795 -32.82 23.31 1.11
CA THR A 795 -33.40 23.15 -0.24
C THR A 795 -32.38 23.35 -1.37
N ALA A 796 -31.41 24.25 -1.19
CA ALA A 796 -30.36 24.49 -2.18
C ALA A 796 -29.40 23.29 -2.34
N GLN A 797 -29.07 22.61 -1.23
CA GLN A 797 -28.25 21.42 -1.22
C GLN A 797 -28.98 20.26 -1.91
N VAL A 798 -30.24 20.00 -1.52
CA VAL A 798 -31.07 18.96 -2.15
C VAL A 798 -31.16 19.17 -3.66
N ASN A 799 -31.36 20.40 -4.13
CA ASN A 799 -31.40 20.68 -5.57
C ASN A 799 -30.07 20.40 -6.30
N GLY A 800 -28.93 20.62 -5.64
CA GLY A 800 -27.62 20.25 -6.17
C GLY A 800 -27.47 18.73 -6.30
N GLU A 801 -27.83 18.00 -5.26
CA GLU A 801 -27.77 16.53 -5.24
C GLU A 801 -28.73 15.88 -6.24
N LEU A 802 -29.93 16.46 -6.42
CA LEU A 802 -30.88 16.04 -7.46
C LEU A 802 -30.31 16.22 -8.86
N ALA A 803 -29.63 17.34 -9.12
CA ALA A 803 -29.00 17.60 -10.40
C ALA A 803 -27.83 16.63 -10.64
N ALA A 804 -27.07 16.30 -9.61
CA ALA A 804 -25.98 15.32 -9.67
C ALA A 804 -26.52 13.90 -9.95
N LEU A 805 -27.55 13.46 -9.23
CA LEU A 805 -28.18 12.14 -9.42
C LEU A 805 -28.78 11.95 -10.82
N THR A 806 -29.34 13.02 -11.39
CA THR A 806 -29.98 12.99 -12.71
C THR A 806 -29.06 13.42 -13.85
N ALA A 807 -27.79 13.71 -13.55
CA ALA A 807 -26.76 13.89 -14.55
C ALA A 807 -26.65 12.61 -15.41
N ASP A 808 -26.43 12.82 -16.71
CA ASP A 808 -26.19 11.76 -17.69
C ASP A 808 -27.28 10.66 -17.79
N CYS A 809 -28.49 10.94 -17.27
CA CYS A 809 -29.60 10.00 -17.38
C CYS A 809 -29.96 9.71 -18.84
N LEU A 810 -30.28 8.45 -19.14
CA LEU A 810 -30.75 8.07 -20.47
C LEU A 810 -32.13 8.71 -20.71
N SER A 811 -32.15 9.73 -21.56
CA SER A 811 -33.37 10.49 -21.84
C SER A 811 -34.52 9.57 -22.27
N ILE A 812 -35.74 9.95 -21.90
CA ILE A 812 -36.92 9.15 -22.25
C ILE A 812 -37.10 9.00 -23.77
N GLU A 813 -36.69 10.00 -24.56
CA GLU A 813 -36.75 9.96 -26.02
C GLU A 813 -35.82 8.87 -26.58
N GLU A 814 -34.64 8.75 -25.99
CA GLU A 814 -33.65 7.74 -26.36
C GLU A 814 -34.07 6.33 -25.90
N ALA A 815 -34.52 6.19 -24.65
CA ALA A 815 -35.03 4.92 -24.14
C ALA A 815 -36.20 4.38 -24.98
N ASN A 816 -37.12 5.26 -25.40
CA ASN A 816 -38.20 4.91 -26.31
C ASN A 816 -37.67 4.47 -27.68
N ARG A 817 -36.72 5.21 -28.26
CA ARG A 817 -36.11 4.87 -29.55
C ARG A 817 -35.46 3.48 -29.52
N LEU A 818 -34.72 3.14 -28.46
CA LEU A 818 -34.09 1.83 -28.29
C LEU A 818 -35.13 0.71 -28.16
N CYS A 819 -36.11 0.90 -27.26
CA CYS A 819 -37.16 -0.10 -27.04
C CYS A 819 -38.01 -0.35 -28.30
N GLU A 820 -38.39 0.72 -29.02
CA GLU A 820 -39.15 0.61 -30.28
C GLU A 820 -38.38 -0.12 -31.37
N ASN A 821 -37.07 0.12 -31.49
CA ASN A 821 -36.25 -0.54 -32.50
C ASN A 821 -36.16 -2.06 -32.30
N ILE A 822 -36.22 -2.52 -31.04
CA ILE A 822 -36.06 -3.94 -30.69
C ILE A 822 -37.38 -4.69 -30.81
N SER A 823 -38.42 -4.22 -30.11
CA SER A 823 -39.68 -4.96 -29.99
C SER A 823 -40.90 -4.21 -30.52
N GLY A 824 -40.73 -3.00 -31.06
CA GLY A 824 -41.83 -2.17 -31.54
C GLY A 824 -42.70 -1.57 -30.43
N LYS A 825 -42.29 -1.71 -29.15
CA LYS A 825 -42.96 -1.12 -27.98
C LYS A 825 -42.07 -0.05 -27.36
N GLU A 826 -42.66 1.08 -27.01
CA GLU A 826 -42.00 2.14 -26.24
C GLU A 826 -41.55 1.66 -24.85
N PHE A 827 -40.67 2.45 -24.21
CA PHE A 827 -40.31 2.27 -22.81
C PHE A 827 -41.58 2.42 -21.94
N PRO A 828 -41.80 1.56 -20.92
CA PRO A 828 -43.03 1.56 -20.12
C PRO A 828 -43.12 2.74 -19.14
N ALA A 829 -43.08 3.98 -19.64
CA ALA A 829 -43.02 5.21 -18.85
C ALA A 829 -44.32 5.52 -18.07
N GLN A 830 -45.47 5.03 -18.52
CA GLN A 830 -46.78 5.52 -18.09
C GLN A 830 -47.26 5.04 -16.71
N SER A 831 -46.60 4.06 -16.11
CA SER A 831 -46.92 3.55 -14.76
C SER A 831 -45.73 3.65 -13.80
N MET A 832 -46.03 3.86 -12.52
CA MET A 832 -45.05 3.86 -11.43
C MET A 832 -44.31 2.52 -11.31
N TYR A 833 -44.98 1.43 -11.67
CA TYR A 833 -44.44 0.07 -11.76
C TYR A 833 -44.78 -0.54 -13.12
N GLY A 834 -43.81 -1.14 -13.78
CA GLY A 834 -43.98 -1.88 -15.02
C GLY A 834 -43.11 -3.13 -15.04
N THR A 835 -43.45 -4.10 -15.88
CA THR A 835 -42.67 -5.32 -16.10
C THR A 835 -42.33 -5.40 -17.58
N PHE A 836 -41.10 -5.76 -17.91
CA PHE A 836 -40.71 -5.95 -19.31
C PHE A 836 -41.27 -7.28 -19.81
N ARG A 837 -42.30 -7.19 -20.66
CA ARG A 837 -43.01 -8.33 -21.25
C ARG A 837 -43.11 -8.25 -22.77
N THR A 838 -42.92 -9.38 -23.45
CA THR A 838 -43.04 -9.52 -24.91
C THR A 838 -44.50 -9.40 -25.37
N GLU A 839 -44.79 -9.55 -26.67
CA GLU A 839 -46.18 -9.61 -27.16
C GLU A 839 -46.94 -10.87 -26.67
N ASP A 840 -46.20 -11.93 -26.36
CA ASP A 840 -46.73 -13.22 -25.90
C ASP A 840 -46.80 -13.33 -24.36
N ASP A 841 -46.58 -12.23 -23.64
CA ASP A 841 -46.59 -12.13 -22.16
C ASP A 841 -45.42 -12.87 -21.46
N GLU A 842 -44.37 -13.21 -22.21
CA GLU A 842 -43.10 -13.76 -21.69
C GLU A 842 -42.20 -12.63 -21.17
N ILE A 843 -41.21 -12.95 -20.32
CA ILE A 843 -40.23 -11.98 -19.83
C ILE A 843 -39.38 -11.49 -21.00
N ASP A 844 -39.22 -10.17 -21.10
CA ASP A 844 -38.49 -9.51 -22.18
C ASP A 844 -37.14 -9.03 -21.67
N TYR A 845 -36.09 -9.74 -22.06
CA TYR A 845 -34.69 -9.42 -21.72
C TYR A 845 -34.02 -8.50 -22.74
N GLU A 846 -34.50 -8.49 -23.98
CA GLU A 846 -33.86 -7.73 -25.07
C GLU A 846 -33.97 -6.23 -24.84
N ARG A 847 -35.16 -5.74 -24.44
CA ARG A 847 -35.34 -4.31 -24.16
C ARG A 847 -34.51 -3.82 -22.97
N PRO A 848 -34.57 -4.45 -21.78
CA PRO A 848 -33.72 -4.06 -20.66
C PRO A 848 -32.23 -4.15 -20.96
N ALA A 849 -31.78 -5.23 -21.62
CA ALA A 849 -30.38 -5.37 -22.01
C ALA A 849 -29.93 -4.19 -22.86
N ALA A 850 -30.71 -3.78 -23.86
CA ALA A 850 -30.36 -2.63 -24.68
C ALA A 850 -30.38 -1.28 -23.96
N LEU A 851 -31.21 -1.12 -22.93
CA LEU A 851 -31.18 0.07 -22.08
C LEU A 851 -29.90 0.09 -21.23
N ILE A 852 -29.53 -1.05 -20.64
CA ILE A 852 -28.31 -1.20 -19.84
C ILE A 852 -27.08 -1.00 -20.73
N GLU A 853 -27.04 -1.65 -21.90
CA GLU A 853 -25.96 -1.49 -22.90
C GLU A 853 -25.79 -0.03 -23.35
N ALA A 854 -26.90 0.71 -23.51
CA ALA A 854 -26.85 2.12 -23.88
C ALA A 854 -26.37 3.04 -22.75
N MET A 855 -26.45 2.59 -21.49
CA MET A 855 -25.96 3.32 -20.33
C MET A 855 -24.62 2.78 -19.80
N ALA A 856 -24.09 1.69 -20.37
CA ALA A 856 -23.04 0.89 -19.73
C ALA A 856 -21.74 1.66 -19.42
N GLU A 857 -21.43 2.71 -20.19
CA GLU A 857 -20.27 3.58 -19.94
C GLU A 857 -20.48 4.50 -18.72
N ASP A 858 -21.71 4.93 -18.48
CA ASP A 858 -22.09 5.85 -17.40
C ASP A 858 -22.56 5.10 -16.14
N LEU A 859 -22.97 3.83 -16.28
CA LEU A 859 -23.61 3.05 -15.23
C LEU A 859 -22.55 2.52 -14.24
N GLN A 860 -22.38 3.22 -13.13
CA GLN A 860 -21.39 2.89 -12.10
C GLN A 860 -22.03 2.13 -10.96
N GLU A 861 -21.41 1.02 -10.53
CA GLU A 861 -21.82 0.32 -9.33
C GLU A 861 -21.50 1.17 -8.09
N VAL A 862 -22.49 1.32 -7.23
CA VAL A 862 -22.39 2.07 -5.97
C VAL A 862 -22.80 1.18 -4.81
N SER A 863 -22.21 1.45 -3.65
CA SER A 863 -22.53 0.70 -2.45
C SER A 863 -23.99 0.98 -2.03
N PRO A 864 -24.79 -0.06 -1.74
CA PRO A 864 -26.15 0.10 -1.25
C PRO A 864 -26.20 0.50 0.24
N ILE A 865 -25.07 0.50 0.95
CA ILE A 865 -25.00 0.84 2.37
C ILE A 865 -24.48 2.26 2.62
N ASN A 866 -24.91 2.85 3.72
CA ASN A 866 -24.44 4.15 4.19
C ASN A 866 -23.37 3.98 5.30
N PRO A 867 -22.07 4.22 5.01
CA PRO A 867 -21.01 4.04 5.99
C PRO A 867 -21.00 5.08 7.11
N HIS A 868 -21.66 6.23 6.92
CA HIS A 868 -21.68 7.32 7.90
C HIS A 868 -22.81 7.17 8.93
N GLN A 869 -23.86 6.44 8.58
CA GLN A 869 -25.04 6.28 9.44
C GLN A 869 -24.71 5.40 10.66
N SER A 870 -25.11 5.88 11.84
CA SER A 870 -25.00 5.13 13.10
C SER A 870 -26.21 4.22 13.30
N LEU A 871 -26.03 3.12 14.04
CA LEU A 871 -27.13 2.21 14.37
C LEU A 871 -28.05 2.81 15.44
N GLU A 872 -29.30 3.08 15.05
CA GLU A 872 -30.42 3.21 15.97
C GLU A 872 -31.28 1.96 15.86
N CYS A 873 -31.50 1.23 16.95
CA CYS A 873 -32.33 0.02 16.91
C CYS A 873 -33.01 -0.30 18.23
N THR A 874 -34.18 -0.94 18.13
CA THR A 874 -34.82 -1.65 19.23
C THR A 874 -34.94 -3.11 18.83
N LEU A 875 -34.55 -4.03 19.73
CA LEU A 875 -34.60 -5.46 19.48
C LEU A 875 -35.90 -6.03 20.09
N PRO A 876 -36.85 -6.52 19.27
CA PRO A 876 -38.09 -7.09 19.78
C PRO A 876 -37.89 -8.47 20.43
N ALA A 877 -38.78 -8.84 21.34
CA ALA A 877 -38.64 -10.02 22.18
C ALA A 877 -38.80 -11.35 21.41
N ASP A 878 -39.44 -11.33 20.24
CA ASP A 878 -39.64 -12.46 19.34
C ASP A 878 -38.34 -12.97 18.70
N ILE A 879 -37.27 -12.16 18.66
CA ILE A 879 -35.90 -12.63 18.33
C ILE A 879 -35.51 -13.85 19.20
N LEU A 880 -36.02 -13.91 20.43
CA LEU A 880 -35.75 -15.01 21.37
C LEU A 880 -36.77 -16.15 21.27
N GLU A 881 -37.61 -16.22 20.23
CA GLU A 881 -38.57 -17.32 20.07
C GLU A 881 -37.85 -18.69 20.06
N GLY A 882 -38.27 -19.62 20.92
CA GLY A 882 -37.58 -20.90 21.14
C GLY A 882 -36.40 -20.86 22.13
N LEU A 883 -35.91 -19.68 22.52
CA LEU A 883 -35.00 -19.49 23.66
C LEU A 883 -35.83 -19.09 24.90
N HIS A 884 -36.01 -20.03 25.82
CA HIS A 884 -36.80 -19.76 27.02
C HIS A 884 -35.96 -19.09 28.12
N PHE A 885 -36.40 -17.88 28.52
CA PHE A 885 -35.89 -17.14 29.67
C PHE A 885 -36.99 -16.91 30.69
N GLU A 886 -36.63 -16.94 31.97
CA GLU A 886 -37.55 -16.66 33.06
C GLU A 886 -37.84 -15.16 33.18
N ASP A 887 -39.08 -14.80 33.49
CA ASP A 887 -39.55 -13.42 33.63
C ASP A 887 -39.17 -12.55 32.40
N GLU A 888 -38.79 -11.29 32.62
CA GLU A 888 -38.34 -10.33 31.60
C GLU A 888 -36.82 -10.44 31.32
N ARG A 889 -36.16 -11.55 31.65
CA ARG A 889 -34.69 -11.66 31.51
C ARG A 889 -34.23 -11.58 30.06
N GLY A 890 -34.96 -12.24 29.15
CA GLY A 890 -34.67 -12.18 27.72
C GLY A 890 -34.73 -10.76 27.19
N GLU A 891 -35.80 -10.03 27.52
CA GLU A 891 -35.98 -8.61 27.14
C GLU A 891 -34.84 -7.73 27.67
N ARG A 892 -34.37 -7.96 28.91
CA ARG A 892 -33.23 -7.22 29.46
C ARG A 892 -31.90 -7.53 28.78
N ILE A 893 -31.71 -8.76 28.32
CA ILE A 893 -30.51 -9.13 27.53
C ILE A 893 -30.54 -8.37 26.20
N LEU A 894 -31.67 -8.39 25.49
CA LEU A 894 -31.85 -7.63 24.25
C LEU A 894 -31.69 -6.12 24.47
N GLU A 895 -32.24 -5.57 25.55
CA GLU A 895 -32.08 -4.15 25.92
C GLU A 895 -30.60 -3.78 26.13
N GLN A 896 -29.84 -4.64 26.82
CA GLN A 896 -28.40 -4.44 27.01
C GLN A 896 -27.62 -4.49 25.70
N ILE A 897 -27.96 -5.45 24.81
CA ILE A 897 -27.36 -5.56 23.48
C ILE A 897 -27.68 -4.30 22.66
N ALA A 898 -28.94 -3.90 22.55
CA ALA A 898 -29.36 -2.72 21.81
C ALA A 898 -28.65 -1.45 22.34
N THR A 899 -28.59 -1.28 23.67
CA THR A 899 -27.88 -0.15 24.30
C THR A 899 -26.40 -0.15 23.97
N ALA A 900 -25.74 -1.31 23.97
CA ALA A 900 -24.33 -1.44 23.62
C ALA A 900 -24.07 -1.02 22.18
N LEU A 901 -24.87 -1.54 21.23
CA LEU A 901 -24.72 -1.25 19.80
C LEU A 901 -24.92 0.24 19.50
N GLN A 902 -25.96 0.86 20.07
CA GLN A 902 -26.23 2.29 19.97
C GLN A 902 -25.11 3.14 20.57
N SER A 903 -24.42 2.65 21.61
CA SER A 903 -23.29 3.35 22.24
C SER A 903 -21.96 3.20 21.48
N GLY A 904 -21.96 2.56 20.31
CA GLY A 904 -20.76 2.32 19.52
C GLY A 904 -19.90 1.16 20.00
N LYS A 905 -20.41 0.31 20.92
CA LYS A 905 -19.65 -0.81 21.48
C LYS A 905 -19.91 -2.11 20.73
N HIS A 906 -18.87 -2.92 20.61
CA HIS A 906 -18.98 -4.33 20.25
C HIS A 906 -19.61 -5.11 21.41
N VAL A 907 -20.13 -6.31 21.16
CA VAL A 907 -20.86 -7.08 22.17
C VAL A 907 -20.11 -8.36 22.51
N LEU A 908 -19.83 -8.59 23.79
CA LEU A 908 -19.27 -9.86 24.27
C LEU A 908 -20.30 -10.55 25.18
N LEU A 909 -20.87 -11.65 24.69
CA LEU A 909 -21.82 -12.48 25.41
C LEU A 909 -21.06 -13.47 26.30
N THR A 910 -21.25 -13.33 27.62
CA THR A 910 -20.57 -14.15 28.61
C THR A 910 -21.55 -14.99 29.40
N GLY A 911 -21.19 -16.22 29.73
CA GLY A 911 -22.04 -17.07 30.53
C GLY A 911 -21.59 -18.52 30.52
N PRO A 912 -22.27 -19.38 31.28
CA PRO A 912 -22.02 -20.82 31.25
C PRO A 912 -22.28 -21.44 29.87
N PRO A 913 -21.74 -22.64 29.59
CA PRO A 913 -22.01 -23.34 28.34
C PRO A 913 -23.48 -23.74 28.24
N GLY A 914 -24.04 -23.69 27.03
CA GLY A 914 -25.43 -24.10 26.76
C GLY A 914 -26.52 -23.11 27.18
N THR A 915 -26.19 -21.82 27.39
CA THR A 915 -27.18 -20.77 27.70
C THR A 915 -27.71 -20.02 26.46
N GLY A 916 -27.32 -20.42 25.25
CA GLY A 916 -27.78 -19.80 24.00
C GLY A 916 -27.03 -18.52 23.59
N LYS A 917 -25.79 -18.32 24.02
CA LYS A 917 -25.00 -17.11 23.70
C LYS A 917 -24.81 -16.91 22.19
N THR A 918 -24.33 -17.96 21.53
CA THR A 918 -24.07 -18.00 20.08
C THR A 918 -25.37 -17.77 19.29
N GLU A 919 -26.43 -18.49 19.66
CA GLU A 919 -27.77 -18.32 19.10
C GLU A 919 -28.33 -16.88 19.25
N ILE A 920 -28.14 -16.24 20.41
CA ILE A 920 -28.57 -14.84 20.61
C ILE A 920 -27.79 -13.91 19.66
N ALA A 921 -26.48 -14.12 19.50
CA ALA A 921 -25.67 -13.31 18.59
C ALA A 921 -26.15 -13.46 17.14
N GLU A 922 -26.33 -14.69 16.66
CA GLU A 922 -26.83 -14.98 15.31
C GLU A 922 -28.17 -14.31 15.04
N ARG A 923 -29.18 -14.55 15.90
CA ARG A 923 -30.52 -14.02 15.66
C ARG A 923 -30.60 -12.50 15.75
N VAL A 924 -29.76 -11.87 16.57
CA VAL A 924 -29.64 -10.41 16.59
C VAL A 924 -29.00 -9.91 15.29
N CYS A 925 -27.96 -10.57 14.79
CA CYS A 925 -27.36 -10.22 13.50
C CYS A 925 -28.35 -10.40 12.35
N GLU A 926 -29.04 -11.55 12.27
CA GLU A 926 -30.10 -11.83 11.30
C GLU A 926 -31.17 -10.73 11.31
N TYR A 927 -31.68 -10.39 12.50
CA TYR A 927 -32.67 -9.32 12.66
C TYR A 927 -32.15 -7.97 12.14
N LEU A 928 -30.89 -7.63 12.45
CA LEU A 928 -30.28 -6.36 12.03
C LEU A 928 -30.08 -6.31 10.51
N VAL A 929 -29.61 -7.38 9.89
CA VAL A 929 -29.48 -7.49 8.42
C VAL A 929 -30.83 -7.35 7.76
N GLU A 930 -31.85 -8.07 8.26
CA GLU A 930 -33.20 -8.05 7.69
C GLU A 930 -33.88 -6.68 7.82
N HIS A 931 -33.71 -5.97 8.95
CA HIS A 931 -34.47 -4.74 9.25
C HIS A 931 -33.67 -3.45 9.03
N ARG A 932 -32.36 -3.54 8.73
CA ARG A 932 -31.48 -2.39 8.45
C ARG A 932 -30.62 -2.64 7.20
N PRO A 933 -31.22 -2.87 6.02
CA PRO A 933 -30.49 -3.13 4.77
C PRO A 933 -29.63 -1.93 4.32
N SER A 934 -29.94 -0.71 4.77
CA SER A 934 -29.08 0.48 4.54
C SER A 934 -27.79 0.47 5.35
N LEU A 935 -27.73 -0.34 6.41
CA LEU A 935 -26.57 -0.44 7.27
C LEU A 935 -25.82 -1.73 7.01
N TYR A 936 -26.49 -2.88 6.95
CA TYR A 936 -25.84 -4.19 6.92
C TYR A 936 -26.17 -4.96 5.66
N THR A 937 -25.15 -5.51 5.02
CA THR A 937 -25.26 -6.38 3.85
C THR A 937 -25.51 -7.83 4.24
N ASP A 938 -24.76 -8.34 5.22
CA ASP A 938 -24.89 -9.71 5.75
C ASP A 938 -24.26 -9.84 7.15
N PHE A 939 -24.05 -11.06 7.62
CA PHE A 939 -23.17 -11.37 8.75
C PHE A 939 -22.43 -12.70 8.53
N GLU A 940 -21.25 -12.81 9.14
CA GLU A 940 -20.46 -14.04 9.09
C GLU A 940 -20.17 -14.56 10.51
N MET A 941 -20.30 -15.86 10.70
CA MET A 941 -19.88 -16.54 11.93
C MET A 941 -18.55 -17.27 11.73
N THR A 942 -17.63 -17.06 12.67
CA THR A 942 -16.38 -17.80 12.75
C THR A 942 -16.09 -18.24 14.19
N THR A 943 -15.25 -19.26 14.36
CA THR A 943 -14.80 -19.72 15.67
C THR A 943 -13.33 -19.39 15.86
N ALA A 944 -13.01 -18.73 16.98
CA ALA A 944 -11.63 -18.40 17.32
C ALA A 944 -10.83 -19.66 17.66
N THR A 945 -9.61 -19.77 17.12
CA THR A 945 -8.69 -20.89 17.38
C THR A 945 -7.33 -20.38 17.86
N ALA A 946 -6.56 -21.24 18.51
CA ALA A 946 -5.24 -20.87 19.03
C ALA A 946 -4.22 -20.51 17.93
N ASP A 947 -4.49 -20.89 16.68
CA ASP A 947 -3.62 -20.65 15.53
C ASP A 947 -3.90 -19.30 14.84
N TRP A 948 -5.00 -18.62 15.22
CA TRP A 948 -5.34 -17.31 14.66
C TRP A 948 -4.18 -16.32 14.75
N SER A 949 -3.98 -15.59 13.66
CA SER A 949 -2.96 -14.57 13.48
C SER A 949 -3.55 -13.36 12.74
N THR A 950 -2.75 -12.30 12.59
CA THR A 950 -3.12 -11.16 11.75
C THR A 950 -3.39 -11.55 10.29
N PHE A 951 -2.80 -12.64 9.81
CA PHE A 951 -3.09 -13.15 8.48
C PHE A 951 -4.56 -13.59 8.36
N ASP A 952 -5.09 -14.28 9.37
CA ASP A 952 -6.47 -14.78 9.36
C ASP A 952 -7.50 -13.66 9.55
N THR A 953 -7.18 -12.65 10.36
CA THR A 953 -8.13 -11.56 10.67
C THR A 953 -8.04 -10.41 9.67
N VAL A 954 -6.83 -9.94 9.37
CA VAL A 954 -6.57 -8.77 8.53
C VAL A 954 -6.29 -9.20 7.09
N GLY A 955 -5.43 -10.20 6.89
CA GLY A 955 -5.01 -10.66 5.59
C GLY A 955 -3.48 -10.65 5.41
N GLY A 956 -3.04 -11.10 4.25
CA GLY A 956 -1.62 -11.09 3.86
C GLY A 956 -1.41 -11.61 2.45
N TYR A 957 -0.15 -11.68 2.02
CA TYR A 957 0.19 -12.14 0.67
C TYR A 957 0.02 -13.66 0.52
N MET A 958 -0.67 -14.07 -0.53
CA MET A 958 -0.85 -15.47 -0.92
C MET A 958 -0.45 -15.68 -2.38
N PRO A 959 0.04 -16.88 -2.74
CA PRO A 959 0.34 -17.21 -4.14
C PRO A 959 -0.93 -17.18 -4.99
N ASN A 960 -0.84 -16.53 -6.16
CA ASN A 960 -1.94 -16.45 -7.10
C ASN A 960 -2.05 -17.77 -7.89
N GLU A 961 -3.21 -18.44 -7.85
CA GLU A 961 -3.44 -19.72 -8.55
C GLU A 961 -3.37 -19.60 -10.09
N SER A 962 -3.41 -18.37 -10.62
CA SER A 962 -3.46 -18.08 -12.05
C SER A 962 -2.09 -17.87 -12.73
N GLY A 963 -0.99 -17.82 -11.95
CA GLY A 963 0.37 -17.73 -12.50
C GLY A 963 0.92 -19.10 -12.92
N GLU A 964 1.32 -19.26 -14.19
CA GLU A 964 1.86 -20.53 -14.72
C GLU A 964 3.08 -21.10 -13.96
N ASN A 965 3.71 -20.31 -13.07
CA ASN A 965 4.85 -20.71 -12.23
C ASN A 965 4.67 -20.53 -10.71
N GLY A 966 3.55 -20.00 -10.21
CA GLY A 966 3.33 -19.80 -8.77
C GLY A 966 4.23 -18.74 -8.07
N ASP A 967 4.96 -17.93 -8.84
CA ASP A 967 5.89 -16.90 -8.35
C ASP A 967 5.23 -15.52 -8.08
N ASP A 968 3.92 -15.40 -8.29
CA ASP A 968 3.18 -14.14 -8.13
C ASP A 968 2.37 -14.14 -6.82
N LEU A 969 2.64 -13.18 -5.94
CA LEU A 969 1.99 -13.03 -4.63
C LEU A 969 0.98 -11.89 -4.71
N SER A 970 -0.28 -12.15 -4.35
CA SER A 970 -1.33 -11.14 -4.25
C SER A 970 -1.84 -11.01 -2.82
N PHE A 971 -2.23 -9.80 -2.43
CA PHE A 971 -2.83 -9.58 -1.13
C PHE A 971 -4.19 -10.29 -1.07
N THR A 972 -4.37 -11.14 -0.07
CA THR A 972 -5.65 -11.78 0.25
C THR A 972 -6.17 -11.23 1.58
N PRO A 973 -7.33 -10.56 1.57
CA PRO A 973 -7.93 -10.03 2.80
C PRO A 973 -8.42 -11.15 3.74
N GLY A 974 -8.26 -10.90 5.03
CA GLY A 974 -8.67 -11.79 6.12
C GLY A 974 -10.14 -11.61 6.51
N ILE A 975 -10.59 -12.36 7.51
CA ILE A 975 -12.02 -12.47 7.85
C ILE A 975 -12.68 -11.13 8.18
N VAL A 976 -11.94 -10.13 8.68
CA VAL A 976 -12.47 -8.80 9.01
C VAL A 976 -12.59 -7.93 7.76
N LEU A 977 -11.56 -7.87 6.92
CA LEU A 977 -11.58 -7.04 5.70
C LEU A 977 -12.62 -7.54 4.69
N ASN A 978 -12.83 -8.86 4.64
CA ASN A 978 -13.88 -9.49 3.81
C ASN A 978 -15.29 -9.06 4.19
N ARG A 979 -15.50 -8.47 5.38
CA ARG A 979 -16.81 -7.94 5.82
C ARG A 979 -17.02 -6.48 5.42
N LEU A 980 -15.94 -5.79 5.09
CA LEU A 980 -15.95 -4.35 4.81
C LEU A 980 -15.99 -4.07 3.32
N LYS A 981 -15.67 -5.06 2.48
CA LYS A 981 -15.61 -4.90 1.03
C LYS A 981 -15.94 -6.21 0.35
N ASP A 982 -16.82 -6.14 -0.65
CA ASP A 982 -17.12 -7.28 -1.51
C ASP A 982 -15.95 -7.49 -2.48
N LEU A 983 -15.38 -8.70 -2.48
CA LEU A 983 -14.15 -8.98 -3.22
C LEU A 983 -14.37 -9.17 -4.72
N GLU A 984 -15.61 -9.45 -5.15
CA GLU A 984 -15.94 -9.67 -6.56
C GLU A 984 -16.21 -8.35 -7.27
N SER A 985 -17.03 -7.48 -6.67
CA SER A 985 -17.40 -6.17 -7.19
C SER A 985 -16.44 -5.05 -6.79
N GLY A 986 -15.65 -5.25 -5.72
CA GLY A 986 -14.81 -4.21 -5.13
C GLY A 986 -15.60 -3.10 -4.42
N THR A 987 -16.92 -3.27 -4.26
CA THR A 987 -17.78 -2.28 -3.61
C THR A 987 -17.76 -2.41 -2.08
N GLN A 988 -18.08 -1.32 -1.40
CA GLN A 988 -18.13 -1.29 0.06
C GLN A 988 -19.26 -2.19 0.60
N SER A 989 -18.94 -3.00 1.61
CA SER A 989 -19.85 -3.91 2.32
C SER A 989 -19.84 -3.59 3.83
N ASN A 990 -20.80 -4.12 4.58
CA ASN A 990 -20.86 -4.01 6.04
C ASN A 990 -21.48 -5.24 6.67
N GLU A 991 -20.70 -6.30 6.73
CA GLU A 991 -21.13 -7.56 7.30
C GLU A 991 -20.79 -7.59 8.80
N LEU A 992 -21.77 -7.95 9.63
CA LEU A 992 -21.52 -8.16 11.06
C LEU A 992 -20.62 -9.39 11.25
N LEU A 993 -19.75 -9.37 12.26
CA LEU A 993 -18.86 -10.50 12.54
C LEU A 993 -19.22 -11.14 13.87
N VAL A 994 -19.57 -12.43 13.85
CA VAL A 994 -19.78 -13.24 15.05
C VAL A 994 -18.55 -14.11 15.29
N ILE A 995 -17.85 -13.89 16.41
CA ILE A 995 -16.68 -14.68 16.82
C ILE A 995 -17.04 -15.55 18.02
N ASP A 996 -17.25 -16.84 17.76
CA ASP A 996 -17.54 -17.82 18.80
C ASP A 996 -16.24 -18.24 19.53
N GLU A 997 -16.35 -18.46 20.84
CA GLU A 997 -15.24 -18.93 21.70
C GLU A 997 -13.98 -18.04 21.65
N LEU A 998 -14.16 -16.72 21.67
CA LEU A 998 -13.10 -15.72 21.47
C LEU A 998 -11.86 -15.94 22.35
N ASN A 999 -12.05 -16.40 23.59
CA ASN A 999 -10.99 -16.69 24.57
C ASN A 999 -10.06 -17.87 24.21
N ARG A 1000 -10.27 -18.53 23.06
CA ARG A 1000 -9.40 -19.61 22.56
C ARG A 1000 -8.26 -19.12 21.69
N ALA A 1001 -8.35 -17.90 21.15
CA ALA A 1001 -7.30 -17.27 20.37
C ALA A 1001 -6.45 -16.33 21.22
N ASP A 1002 -5.19 -16.17 20.84
CA ASP A 1002 -4.35 -15.07 21.32
C ASP A 1002 -4.82 -13.80 20.60
N ILE A 1003 -5.68 -13.02 21.27
CA ILE A 1003 -6.32 -11.85 20.68
C ILE A 1003 -5.31 -10.76 20.33
N ASP A 1004 -4.27 -10.59 21.14
CA ASP A 1004 -3.28 -9.55 20.89
C ASP A 1004 -2.48 -9.86 19.61
N LYS A 1005 -2.11 -11.13 19.43
CA LYS A 1005 -1.47 -11.63 18.20
C LYS A 1005 -2.42 -11.63 16.99
N ALA A 1006 -3.67 -12.02 17.18
CA ALA A 1006 -4.62 -12.16 16.07
C ALA A 1006 -5.13 -10.82 15.56
N PHE A 1007 -5.40 -9.83 16.42
CA PHE A 1007 -5.98 -8.56 16.00
C PHE A 1007 -4.92 -7.55 15.55
N GLY A 1008 -3.72 -7.54 16.13
CA GLY A 1008 -2.61 -6.68 15.70
C GLY A 1008 -3.04 -5.23 15.44
N GLN A 1009 -2.93 -4.77 14.19
CA GLN A 1009 -3.27 -3.39 13.79
C GLN A 1009 -4.78 -3.06 13.88
N LEU A 1010 -5.68 -4.05 13.99
CA LEU A 1010 -7.11 -3.81 14.21
C LEU A 1010 -7.40 -3.11 15.54
N PHE A 1011 -6.49 -3.13 16.52
CA PHE A 1011 -6.70 -2.37 17.75
C PHE A 1011 -6.82 -0.86 17.52
N THR A 1012 -6.07 -0.33 16.57
CA THR A 1012 -6.14 1.08 16.16
C THR A 1012 -7.49 1.36 15.50
N LEU A 1013 -7.90 0.47 14.60
CA LEU A 1013 -9.21 0.51 13.94
C LEU A 1013 -10.38 0.51 14.93
N LEU A 1014 -10.40 -0.45 15.87
CA LEU A 1014 -11.45 -0.55 16.90
C LEU A 1014 -11.40 0.61 17.92
N SER A 1015 -10.39 1.50 17.82
CA SER A 1015 -10.35 2.77 18.57
C SER A 1015 -10.94 3.94 17.79
N GLY A 1016 -11.42 3.70 16.57
CA GLY A 1016 -11.95 4.72 15.67
C GLY A 1016 -10.85 5.51 14.96
N GLN A 1017 -9.70 4.88 14.66
CA GLN A 1017 -8.60 5.51 13.93
C GLN A 1017 -8.28 4.73 12.67
N SER A 1018 -8.04 5.45 11.57
CA SER A 1018 -7.58 4.84 10.32
C SER A 1018 -6.17 4.26 10.49
N VAL A 1019 -5.89 3.15 9.80
CA VAL A 1019 -4.59 2.48 9.88
C VAL A 1019 -4.16 2.00 8.51
N GLN A 1020 -2.88 2.19 8.22
CA GLN A 1020 -2.23 1.69 7.02
C GLN A 1020 -1.62 0.31 7.30
N LEU A 1021 -1.92 -0.64 6.43
CA LEU A 1021 -1.43 -2.01 6.52
C LEU A 1021 -0.17 -2.16 5.67
N PRO A 1022 0.77 -3.05 6.06
CA PRO A 1022 2.03 -3.29 5.35
C PRO A 1022 1.83 -4.18 4.10
N TYR A 1023 0.76 -3.96 3.35
CA TYR A 1023 0.39 -4.72 2.16
C TYR A 1023 0.03 -3.77 1.05
N THR A 1024 0.19 -4.19 -0.19
CA THR A 1024 -0.13 -3.37 -1.36
C THR A 1024 -1.09 -4.07 -2.31
N VAL A 1025 -2.04 -3.31 -2.84
CA VAL A 1025 -2.89 -3.68 -3.97
C VAL A 1025 -2.65 -2.64 -5.07
N ASP A 1026 -2.29 -3.08 -6.28
CA ASP A 1026 -1.98 -2.21 -7.42
C ASP A 1026 -0.91 -1.14 -7.13
N GLY A 1027 0.12 -1.50 -6.35
CA GLY A 1027 1.22 -0.61 -5.99
C GLY A 1027 0.86 0.49 -4.98
N ARG A 1028 -0.34 0.44 -4.38
CA ARG A 1028 -0.77 1.31 -3.28
C ARG A 1028 -0.96 0.50 -2.02
N GLU A 1029 -0.61 1.08 -0.87
CA GLU A 1029 -0.75 0.43 0.42
C GLU A 1029 -2.22 0.23 0.79
N VAL A 1030 -2.53 -0.90 1.42
CA VAL A 1030 -3.89 -1.20 1.89
C VAL A 1030 -4.19 -0.34 3.10
N GLU A 1031 -5.34 0.33 3.09
CA GLU A 1031 -5.74 1.26 4.14
C GLU A 1031 -7.08 0.82 4.74
N LEU A 1032 -7.15 0.79 6.08
CA LEU A 1032 -8.40 0.68 6.81
C LEU A 1032 -8.81 2.08 7.23
N THR A 1033 -9.88 2.59 6.64
CA THR A 1033 -10.26 4.00 6.73
C THR A 1033 -11.56 4.14 7.53
N THR A 1034 -11.62 5.10 8.46
CA THR A 1034 -12.87 5.41 9.15
C THR A 1034 -13.81 6.17 8.23
N SER A 1035 -15.13 6.04 8.44
CA SER A 1035 -16.10 6.82 7.67
C SER A 1035 -15.88 8.35 7.76
N ALA A 1036 -15.26 8.86 8.82
CA ALA A 1036 -14.97 10.28 8.98
C ALA A 1036 -13.79 10.77 8.12
N ASP A 1037 -12.86 9.86 7.81
CA ASP A 1037 -11.67 10.14 7.01
C ASP A 1037 -11.88 9.84 5.52
N LEU A 1038 -13.03 9.26 5.15
CA LEU A 1038 -13.39 8.96 3.77
C LEU A 1038 -13.73 10.24 3.00
N THR A 1039 -13.06 10.47 1.88
CA THR A 1039 -13.40 11.51 0.91
C THR A 1039 -13.80 10.90 -0.43
N GLY A 1040 -15.05 11.05 -0.83
CA GLY A 1040 -15.57 10.43 -2.06
C GLY A 1040 -15.68 8.92 -1.96
N ARG A 1041 -15.54 8.20 -3.08
CA ARG A 1041 -15.59 6.73 -3.09
C ARG A 1041 -14.30 6.10 -2.55
N PRO A 1042 -14.41 4.97 -1.83
CA PRO A 1042 -13.24 4.19 -1.42
C PRO A 1042 -12.45 3.71 -2.65
N ALA A 1043 -11.13 3.92 -2.64
CA ALA A 1043 -10.25 3.35 -3.66
C ALA A 1043 -10.14 1.81 -3.53
N ALA A 1044 -9.60 1.14 -4.54
CA ALA A 1044 -9.42 -0.33 -4.55
C ALA A 1044 -8.62 -0.83 -3.34
N ASN A 1045 -7.60 -0.09 -2.90
CA ASN A 1045 -6.76 -0.40 -1.74
C ASN A 1045 -7.38 0.03 -0.39
N GLN A 1046 -8.51 0.73 -0.38
CA GLN A 1046 -9.17 1.22 0.84
C GLN A 1046 -10.33 0.32 1.27
N TYR A 1047 -10.40 0.05 2.57
CA TYR A 1047 -11.48 -0.67 3.24
C TYR A 1047 -12.08 0.28 4.27
N VAL A 1048 -13.30 0.75 4.04
CA VAL A 1048 -13.93 1.68 4.98
C VAL A 1048 -14.57 0.88 6.11
N VAL A 1049 -14.48 1.40 7.32
CA VAL A 1049 -15.21 0.89 8.48
C VAL A 1049 -16.44 1.76 8.73
N PRO A 1050 -17.65 1.24 8.44
CA PRO A 1050 -18.90 1.92 8.74
C PRO A 1050 -19.08 2.21 10.23
N ASN A 1051 -19.72 3.33 10.55
CA ASN A 1051 -20.05 3.70 11.94
C ASN A 1051 -20.95 2.67 12.63
N SER A 1052 -21.72 1.91 11.84
CA SER A 1052 -22.60 0.84 12.29
C SER A 1052 -21.90 -0.53 12.40
N TRP A 1053 -20.68 -0.73 11.90
CA TRP A 1053 -20.02 -2.05 11.90
C TRP A 1053 -19.74 -2.57 13.31
N ARG A 1054 -20.10 -3.82 13.62
CA ARG A 1054 -19.96 -4.40 14.97
C ARG A 1054 -19.50 -5.86 14.94
N ILE A 1055 -18.72 -6.21 15.97
CA ILE A 1055 -18.36 -7.58 16.32
C ILE A 1055 -19.28 -8.04 17.47
N PHE A 1056 -19.86 -9.22 17.31
CA PHE A 1056 -20.45 -10.01 18.38
C PHE A 1056 -19.48 -11.13 18.72
N ALA A 1057 -19.18 -11.32 20.00
CA ALA A 1057 -18.31 -12.40 20.42
C ALA A 1057 -18.97 -13.19 21.55
N THR A 1058 -18.64 -14.47 21.65
CA THR A 1058 -19.07 -15.31 22.77
C THR A 1058 -17.86 -15.76 23.57
N MET A 1059 -18.05 -15.89 24.89
CA MET A 1059 -17.04 -16.43 25.77
C MET A 1059 -17.67 -17.29 26.86
N ASN A 1060 -17.10 -18.48 27.07
CA ASN A 1060 -17.39 -19.30 28.23
C ASN A 1060 -16.58 -18.79 29.42
N ALA A 1061 -17.25 -18.20 30.41
CA ALA A 1061 -16.61 -17.47 31.51
C ALA A 1061 -15.71 -18.31 32.45
N TYR A 1062 -15.62 -19.62 32.25
CA TYR A 1062 -15.02 -20.55 33.22
C TYR A 1062 -14.05 -21.56 32.63
N ASP A 1063 -13.73 -21.45 31.35
CA ASP A 1063 -12.82 -22.41 30.74
C ASP A 1063 -11.40 -22.18 31.31
N LYS A 1064 -10.92 -23.07 32.18
CA LYS A 1064 -9.58 -22.96 32.79
C LYS A 1064 -8.48 -23.44 31.83
N THR A 1065 -8.90 -23.97 30.69
CA THR A 1065 -8.10 -24.22 29.49
C THR A 1065 -8.19 -23.07 28.48
N SER A 1066 -8.81 -21.92 28.83
CA SER A 1066 -8.72 -20.68 28.03
C SER A 1066 -7.25 -20.30 27.94
N LEU A 1067 -6.68 -20.47 26.75
CA LEU A 1067 -5.23 -20.40 26.55
C LEU A 1067 -4.68 -18.98 26.67
N TYR A 1068 -5.52 -17.93 26.64
CA TYR A 1068 -5.07 -16.54 26.63
C TYR A 1068 -5.99 -15.61 27.45
N GLU A 1069 -5.40 -14.71 28.25
CA GLU A 1069 -6.11 -13.61 28.90
C GLU A 1069 -6.35 -12.49 27.89
N MET A 1070 -7.54 -11.85 27.92
CA MET A 1070 -7.83 -10.71 27.06
C MET A 1070 -7.20 -9.43 27.61
N SER A 1071 -6.50 -8.68 26.77
CA SER A 1071 -5.91 -7.41 27.16
C SER A 1071 -6.97 -6.37 27.59
N TYR A 1072 -6.61 -5.51 28.55
CA TYR A 1072 -7.50 -4.43 29.00
C TYR A 1072 -7.89 -3.48 27.88
N ALA A 1073 -6.97 -3.24 26.93
CA ALA A 1073 -7.23 -2.45 25.74
C ALA A 1073 -8.36 -3.06 24.90
N PHE A 1074 -8.35 -4.38 24.68
CA PHE A 1074 -9.44 -5.07 23.99
C PHE A 1074 -10.76 -4.94 24.75
N MET A 1075 -10.77 -5.29 26.05
CA MET A 1075 -11.99 -5.35 26.86
C MET A 1075 -12.78 -4.03 26.89
N ARG A 1076 -12.12 -2.87 26.97
CA ARG A 1076 -12.82 -1.56 27.01
C ARG A 1076 -13.60 -1.22 25.73
N ARG A 1077 -13.39 -1.94 24.64
CA ARG A 1077 -14.07 -1.76 23.34
C ARG A 1077 -15.36 -2.59 23.23
N PHE A 1078 -15.53 -3.57 24.11
CA PHE A 1078 -16.70 -4.44 24.19
C PHE A 1078 -17.61 -4.08 25.38
N ALA A 1079 -18.91 -4.26 25.19
CA ALA A 1079 -19.90 -4.32 26.25
C ALA A 1079 -20.15 -5.77 26.64
N PHE A 1080 -20.00 -6.06 27.93
CA PHE A 1080 -20.14 -7.40 28.47
C PHE A 1080 -21.61 -7.65 28.84
N VAL A 1081 -22.26 -8.54 28.09
CA VAL A 1081 -23.65 -8.94 28.32
C VAL A 1081 -23.66 -10.35 28.90
N ARG A 1082 -24.15 -10.49 30.13
CA ARG A 1082 -24.15 -11.79 30.83
C ARG A 1082 -25.43 -12.55 30.55
N VAL A 1083 -25.31 -13.77 30.04
CA VAL A 1083 -26.41 -14.72 29.83
C VAL A 1083 -26.38 -15.77 30.96
N PRO A 1084 -27.24 -15.67 31.98
CA PRO A 1084 -27.23 -16.57 33.14
C PRO A 1084 -27.95 -17.90 32.84
N VAL A 1085 -27.78 -18.87 33.75
CA VAL A 1085 -28.63 -20.07 33.83
C VAL A 1085 -29.94 -19.77 34.59
N PRO A 1086 -31.04 -20.52 34.35
CA PRO A 1086 -32.27 -20.35 35.10
C PRO A 1086 -32.10 -20.66 36.59
N GLU A 1087 -32.96 -20.07 37.42
CA GLU A 1087 -32.98 -20.36 38.85
C GLU A 1087 -33.77 -21.65 39.12
N LEU A 1088 -33.07 -22.68 39.63
CA LEU A 1088 -33.69 -23.97 39.90
C LEU A 1088 -34.26 -24.02 41.34
N PRO A 1089 -35.59 -24.21 41.54
CA PRO A 1089 -36.23 -24.18 42.86
C PRO A 1089 -35.73 -25.27 43.83
N GLU A 1090 -35.27 -24.91 45.02
CA GLU A 1090 -34.79 -25.90 46.02
C GLU A 1090 -35.95 -26.64 46.73
N GLY A 1091 -35.94 -27.98 46.72
CA GLY A 1091 -36.78 -28.82 47.58
C GLY A 1091 -37.88 -29.65 46.88
N THR A 1092 -38.42 -30.64 47.62
CA THR A 1092 -39.42 -31.62 47.14
C THR A 1092 -40.87 -31.26 47.47
N GLU A 1093 -41.13 -30.11 48.10
CA GLU A 1093 -42.47 -29.75 48.58
C GLU A 1093 -42.95 -28.45 47.93
N GLN A 1094 -44.17 -28.49 47.38
CA GLN A 1094 -44.95 -27.31 47.02
C GLN A 1094 -45.03 -26.38 48.24
N THR A 1095 -44.27 -25.28 48.21
CA THR A 1095 -44.68 -24.10 48.96
C THR A 1095 -45.96 -23.55 48.34
N ASP A 1096 -46.89 -23.08 49.17
CA ASP A 1096 -48.22 -22.59 48.80
C ASP A 1096 -48.11 -21.55 47.64
N GLY A 1097 -48.29 -22.00 46.39
CA GLY A 1097 -48.16 -21.19 45.17
C GLY A 1097 -46.76 -21.09 44.51
N GLY A 1098 -45.79 -21.94 44.84
CA GLY A 1098 -44.42 -21.91 44.27
C GLY A 1098 -44.19 -22.87 43.09
N ARG A 1099 -43.39 -22.43 42.10
CA ARG A 1099 -42.91 -23.18 40.93
C ARG A 1099 -41.94 -24.30 41.36
N THR A 1100 -42.10 -25.52 40.85
CA THR A 1100 -41.21 -26.66 41.15
C THR A 1100 -40.16 -26.86 40.05
N VAL A 1101 -39.13 -27.67 40.31
CA VAL A 1101 -38.10 -27.98 39.28
C VAL A 1101 -38.69 -28.75 38.09
N GLU A 1102 -39.70 -29.60 38.32
CA GLU A 1102 -40.42 -30.27 37.22
C GLU A 1102 -41.20 -29.27 36.38
N ASP A 1103 -41.80 -28.23 36.98
CA ASP A 1103 -42.50 -27.19 36.23
C ASP A 1103 -41.52 -26.40 35.36
N VAL A 1104 -40.33 -26.04 35.89
CA VAL A 1104 -39.28 -25.37 35.10
C VAL A 1104 -38.88 -26.23 33.89
N VAL A 1105 -38.58 -27.51 34.09
CA VAL A 1105 -38.17 -28.41 33.01
C VAL A 1105 -39.29 -28.60 31.98
N LEU A 1106 -40.56 -28.68 32.40
CA LEU A 1106 -41.70 -28.77 31.49
C LEU A 1106 -41.92 -27.49 30.69
N GLU A 1107 -41.71 -26.32 31.28
CA GLU A 1107 -41.78 -25.05 30.54
C GLU A 1107 -40.72 -24.97 29.44
N TYR A 1108 -39.49 -25.42 29.74
CA TYR A 1108 -38.45 -25.58 28.72
C TYR A 1108 -38.81 -26.66 27.68
N ALA A 1109 -39.35 -27.81 28.11
CA ALA A 1109 -39.78 -28.87 27.22
C ALA A 1109 -40.87 -28.41 26.24
N ASP A 1110 -41.85 -27.66 26.72
CA ASP A 1110 -42.91 -27.05 25.93
C ASP A 1110 -42.33 -26.06 24.91
N ALA A 1111 -41.37 -25.22 25.32
CA ALA A 1111 -40.67 -24.29 24.43
C ALA A 1111 -39.87 -25.02 23.33
N TRP A 1112 -39.28 -26.18 23.63
CA TRP A 1112 -38.54 -27.01 22.68
C TRP A 1112 -39.41 -27.99 21.88
N GLY A 1113 -40.72 -28.04 22.14
CA GLY A 1113 -41.63 -29.00 21.53
C GLY A 1113 -41.37 -30.47 21.90
N ILE A 1114 -40.79 -30.73 23.07
CA ILE A 1114 -40.47 -32.07 23.57
C ILE A 1114 -41.61 -32.58 24.46
N GLU A 1115 -42.25 -33.68 24.04
CA GLU A 1115 -43.25 -34.36 24.87
C GLU A 1115 -42.59 -35.13 26.03
N ALA A 1116 -42.41 -34.47 27.17
CA ALA A 1116 -41.87 -35.07 28.39
C ALA A 1116 -42.98 -35.35 29.43
N SER A 1117 -42.92 -36.53 30.05
CA SER A 1117 -43.79 -36.84 31.20
C SER A 1117 -43.30 -36.16 32.47
N ARG A 1118 -44.20 -35.91 33.44
CA ARG A 1118 -43.81 -35.34 34.76
C ARG A 1118 -42.69 -36.15 35.44
N PRO A 1119 -42.71 -37.49 35.47
CA PRO A 1119 -41.59 -38.28 36.00
C PRO A 1119 -40.25 -38.02 35.29
N GLN A 1120 -40.26 -37.91 33.95
CA GLN A 1120 -39.06 -37.57 33.18
C GLN A 1120 -38.54 -36.18 33.52
N ALA A 1121 -39.42 -35.17 33.53
CA ALA A 1121 -39.08 -33.79 33.85
C ALA A 1121 -38.55 -33.64 35.29
N TRP A 1122 -39.15 -34.36 36.25
CA TRP A 1122 -38.69 -34.42 37.63
C TRP A 1122 -37.27 -34.98 37.72
N ALA A 1123 -37.01 -36.14 37.09
CA ALA A 1123 -35.72 -36.80 37.15
C ALA A 1123 -34.61 -35.94 36.52
N VAL A 1124 -34.88 -35.35 35.34
CA VAL A 1124 -33.97 -34.41 34.66
C VAL A 1124 -33.74 -33.14 35.50
N GLY A 1125 -34.78 -32.58 36.10
CA GLY A 1125 -34.66 -31.42 36.98
C GLY A 1125 -33.74 -31.68 38.17
N ARG A 1126 -33.80 -32.87 38.78
CA ARG A 1126 -32.89 -33.27 39.86
C ARG A 1126 -31.45 -33.42 39.39
N VAL A 1127 -31.24 -33.98 38.20
CA VAL A 1127 -29.91 -34.04 37.57
C VAL A 1127 -29.35 -32.63 37.32
N TRP A 1128 -30.17 -31.72 36.80
CA TRP A 1128 -29.77 -30.33 36.55
C TRP A 1128 -29.38 -29.60 37.84
N GLN A 1129 -30.18 -29.76 38.90
CA GLN A 1129 -29.88 -29.23 40.24
C GLN A 1129 -28.61 -29.83 40.83
N ALA A 1130 -28.46 -31.15 40.78
CA ALA A 1130 -27.29 -31.86 41.30
C ALA A 1130 -26.00 -31.38 40.62
N THR A 1131 -26.08 -31.10 39.32
CA THR A 1131 -24.96 -30.55 38.53
C THR A 1131 -24.66 -29.10 38.94
N ASN A 1132 -25.66 -28.22 38.96
CA ASN A 1132 -25.45 -26.78 39.16
C ASN A 1132 -25.19 -26.37 40.61
N GLN A 1133 -25.68 -27.11 41.61
CA GLN A 1133 -25.52 -26.77 43.03
C GLN A 1133 -24.28 -27.39 43.68
N ALA A 1134 -23.51 -28.20 42.96
CA ALA A 1134 -22.34 -28.90 43.51
C ALA A 1134 -21.15 -27.96 43.74
N ILE A 1135 -20.98 -26.99 42.85
CA ILE A 1135 -19.84 -26.07 42.81
C ILE A 1135 -20.39 -24.72 42.34
N ASP A 1136 -20.36 -23.72 43.21
CA ASP A 1136 -20.65 -22.33 42.83
C ASP A 1136 -19.73 -21.96 41.64
N GLU A 1137 -20.28 -21.31 40.62
CA GLU A 1137 -19.59 -20.88 39.38
C GLU A 1137 -19.40 -21.95 38.27
N ARG A 1138 -19.93 -23.18 38.40
CA ARG A 1138 -19.83 -24.25 37.38
C ARG A 1138 -21.21 -24.78 36.92
N ALA A 1139 -22.10 -23.87 36.57
CA ALA A 1139 -23.42 -24.23 36.07
C ALA A 1139 -23.37 -24.73 34.61
N ILE A 1140 -24.29 -25.60 34.24
CA ILE A 1140 -24.63 -25.93 32.86
C ILE A 1140 -25.95 -25.27 32.47
N GLY A 1141 -26.02 -24.77 31.24
CA GLY A 1141 -27.19 -24.13 30.68
C GLY A 1141 -28.26 -25.10 30.15
N PRO A 1142 -29.42 -24.57 29.76
CA PRO A 1142 -30.57 -25.36 29.31
C PRO A 1142 -30.29 -26.28 28.11
N ALA A 1143 -29.41 -25.92 27.17
CA ALA A 1143 -29.20 -26.74 25.96
C ALA A 1143 -28.65 -28.15 26.26
N ILE A 1144 -27.76 -28.29 27.25
CA ILE A 1144 -27.25 -29.61 27.68
C ILE A 1144 -28.39 -30.44 28.30
N VAL A 1145 -29.34 -29.76 28.94
CA VAL A 1145 -30.51 -30.39 29.57
C VAL A 1145 -31.55 -30.77 28.52
N GLU A 1146 -31.68 -29.99 27.46
CA GLU A 1146 -32.47 -30.32 26.28
C GLU A 1146 -32.01 -31.65 25.67
N ASP A 1147 -30.70 -31.84 25.46
CA ASP A 1147 -30.15 -33.10 24.93
C ASP A 1147 -30.50 -34.30 25.82
N VAL A 1148 -30.36 -34.14 27.14
CA VAL A 1148 -30.72 -35.17 28.12
C VAL A 1148 -32.21 -35.47 28.05
N LEU A 1149 -33.06 -34.44 28.02
CA LEU A 1149 -34.52 -34.58 27.99
C LEU A 1149 -34.99 -35.23 26.69
N ARG A 1150 -34.44 -34.79 25.55
CA ARG A 1150 -34.71 -35.34 24.22
C ARG A 1150 -34.30 -36.79 24.16
N TYR A 1151 -33.14 -37.15 24.69
CA TYR A 1151 -32.69 -38.55 24.76
C TYR A 1151 -33.70 -39.42 25.54
N ILE A 1152 -34.10 -39.01 26.74
CA ILE A 1152 -35.01 -39.83 27.55
C ILE A 1152 -36.45 -39.87 27.00
N ALA A 1153 -36.91 -38.79 26.35
CA ALA A 1153 -38.25 -38.73 25.76
C ALA A 1153 -38.43 -39.73 24.61
N HIS A 1154 -37.35 -40.08 23.91
CA HIS A 1154 -37.36 -41.09 22.85
C HIS A 1154 -37.34 -42.54 23.35
N HIS A 1155 -37.20 -42.76 24.67
CA HIS A 1155 -37.08 -44.08 25.26
C HIS A 1155 -38.27 -44.43 26.17
N PRO A 1156 -38.57 -45.73 26.38
CA PRO A 1156 -39.67 -46.13 27.25
C PRO A 1156 -39.44 -45.70 28.70
N GLU A 1157 -40.44 -45.06 29.32
CA GLU A 1157 -40.38 -44.62 30.73
C GLU A 1157 -40.13 -45.78 31.73
N ALA A 1158 -40.41 -47.03 31.33
CA ALA A 1158 -40.16 -48.21 32.15
C ALA A 1158 -38.67 -48.46 32.46
N GLU A 1159 -37.76 -47.90 31.66
CA GLU A 1159 -36.30 -48.00 31.81
C GLU A 1159 -35.67 -46.61 32.03
N LEU A 1160 -36.43 -45.68 32.62
CA LEU A 1160 -36.02 -44.29 32.84
C LEU A 1160 -34.66 -44.19 33.54
N ASP A 1161 -34.46 -44.95 34.62
CA ASP A 1161 -33.22 -44.90 35.41
C ASP A 1161 -31.99 -45.21 34.53
N HIS A 1162 -32.09 -46.25 33.71
CA HIS A 1162 -31.02 -46.67 32.82
C HIS A 1162 -30.75 -45.60 31.75
N HIS A 1163 -31.79 -45.14 31.06
CA HIS A 1163 -31.65 -44.18 29.97
C HIS A 1163 -31.22 -42.78 30.44
N LEU A 1164 -31.72 -42.32 31.59
CA LEU A 1164 -31.26 -41.08 32.19
C LEU A 1164 -29.78 -41.17 32.56
N THR A 1165 -29.35 -42.31 33.12
CA THR A 1165 -27.95 -42.53 33.44
C THR A 1165 -27.05 -42.49 32.19
N GLN A 1166 -27.47 -43.14 31.10
CA GLN A 1166 -26.76 -43.08 29.82
C GLN A 1166 -26.71 -41.65 29.27
N ALA A 1167 -27.80 -40.89 29.37
CA ALA A 1167 -27.85 -39.49 28.93
C ALA A 1167 -26.90 -38.60 29.74
N VAL A 1168 -26.84 -38.76 31.06
CA VAL A 1168 -25.89 -38.04 31.93
C VAL A 1168 -24.44 -38.33 31.52
N ILE A 1169 -24.10 -39.59 31.28
CA ILE A 1169 -22.75 -39.99 30.83
C ILE A 1169 -22.44 -39.43 29.45
N SER A 1170 -23.43 -39.38 28.55
CA SER A 1170 -23.22 -38.95 27.17
C SER A 1170 -23.11 -37.42 27.03
N TYR A 1171 -23.91 -36.66 27.77
CA TYR A 1171 -24.07 -35.21 27.56
C TYR A 1171 -23.53 -34.34 28.70
N ILE A 1172 -23.60 -34.80 29.96
CA ILE A 1172 -23.12 -34.00 31.10
C ILE A 1172 -21.65 -34.27 31.39
N PHE A 1173 -21.19 -35.52 31.34
CA PHE A 1173 -19.79 -35.85 31.67
C PHE A 1173 -18.76 -35.13 30.80
N PRO A 1174 -18.92 -35.02 29.46
CA PRO A 1174 -17.97 -34.24 28.64
C PRO A 1174 -17.78 -32.80 29.15
N GLN A 1175 -18.83 -32.19 29.69
CA GLN A 1175 -18.81 -30.83 30.24
C GLN A 1175 -18.08 -30.72 31.60
N LEU A 1176 -17.76 -31.87 32.21
CA LEU A 1176 -17.03 -31.96 33.48
C LEU A 1176 -15.52 -32.20 33.27
N GLU A 1177 -15.07 -32.41 32.04
CA GLU A 1177 -13.65 -32.54 31.73
C GLU A 1177 -12.90 -31.24 32.09
N GLY A 1178 -11.70 -31.34 32.65
CA GLY A 1178 -10.96 -30.16 33.12
C GLY A 1178 -11.55 -29.43 34.35
N VAL A 1179 -12.80 -29.73 34.76
CA VAL A 1179 -13.46 -29.04 35.88
C VAL A 1179 -12.83 -29.41 37.23
N PRO A 1180 -12.36 -28.43 38.02
CA PRO A 1180 -11.86 -28.68 39.37
C PRO A 1180 -12.98 -29.21 40.28
N ARG A 1181 -12.64 -30.16 41.17
CA ARG A 1181 -13.58 -30.76 42.13
C ARG A 1181 -14.77 -31.50 41.49
N ARG A 1182 -14.66 -31.93 40.23
CA ARG A 1182 -15.68 -32.70 39.51
C ARG A 1182 -16.15 -33.96 40.25
N GLU A 1183 -15.33 -34.52 41.13
CA GLU A 1183 -15.73 -35.61 42.02
C GLU A 1183 -16.93 -35.26 42.93
N LYS A 1184 -17.10 -33.98 43.30
CA LYS A 1184 -18.26 -33.54 44.06
C LYS A 1184 -19.54 -33.55 43.23
N ILE A 1185 -19.44 -33.15 41.96
CA ILE A 1185 -20.57 -33.20 41.00
C ILE A 1185 -20.98 -34.64 40.77
N VAL A 1186 -20.02 -35.53 40.46
CA VAL A 1186 -20.27 -36.96 40.25
C VAL A 1186 -20.92 -37.60 41.49
N ARG A 1187 -20.47 -37.25 42.70
CA ARG A 1187 -21.08 -37.75 43.95
C ARG A 1187 -22.53 -37.28 44.12
N LYS A 1188 -22.84 -36.02 43.78
CA LYS A 1188 -24.22 -35.51 43.82
C LYS A 1188 -25.11 -36.18 42.76
N LEU A 1189 -24.58 -36.41 41.55
CA LEU A 1189 -25.27 -37.12 40.48
C LEU A 1189 -25.58 -38.58 40.87
N ALA A 1190 -24.62 -39.30 41.45
CA ALA A 1190 -24.81 -40.67 41.94
C ALA A 1190 -25.81 -40.78 43.11
N ALA A 1191 -26.18 -39.66 43.73
CA ALA A 1191 -27.16 -39.59 44.82
C ALA A 1191 -28.60 -39.27 44.33
N VAL A 1192 -28.81 -39.05 43.03
CA VAL A 1192 -30.15 -38.88 42.45
C VAL A 1192 -30.82 -40.25 42.34
N ASP A 1193 -32.08 -40.40 42.78
CA ASP A 1193 -32.70 -41.74 42.91
C ASP A 1193 -32.90 -42.44 41.55
N GLU A 1194 -33.14 -41.67 40.47
CA GLU A 1194 -33.29 -42.19 39.10
C GLU A 1194 -31.95 -42.38 38.36
N ILE A 1195 -30.82 -42.39 39.08
CA ILE A 1195 -29.50 -42.62 38.51
C ILE A 1195 -28.92 -43.95 39.01
N GLU A 1196 -28.44 -44.78 38.08
CA GLU A 1196 -27.71 -46.02 38.39
C GLU A 1196 -26.29 -45.69 38.87
N ALA A 1197 -26.12 -45.49 40.18
CA ALA A 1197 -24.86 -45.08 40.80
C ALA A 1197 -23.64 -45.91 40.35
N ASP A 1198 -23.75 -47.25 40.32
CA ASP A 1198 -22.65 -48.14 39.90
C ASP A 1198 -22.16 -47.83 38.48
N LEU A 1199 -23.07 -47.45 37.58
CA LEU A 1199 -22.75 -47.18 36.17
C LEU A 1199 -22.16 -45.79 35.99
N VAL A 1200 -22.68 -44.78 36.71
CA VAL A 1200 -22.09 -43.42 36.77
C VAL A 1200 -20.69 -43.44 37.37
N GLU A 1201 -20.48 -44.16 38.46
CA GLU A 1201 -19.18 -44.28 39.12
C GLU A 1201 -18.16 -44.95 38.20
N ALA A 1202 -18.55 -46.05 37.53
CA ALA A 1202 -17.69 -46.73 36.57
C ALA A 1202 -17.31 -45.81 35.39
N ALA A 1203 -18.29 -45.12 34.80
CA ALA A 1203 -18.03 -44.19 33.69
C ALA A 1203 -17.19 -42.99 34.13
N ALA A 1204 -17.37 -42.48 35.36
CA ALA A 1204 -16.57 -41.36 35.87
C ALA A 1204 -15.10 -41.75 36.10
N GLN A 1205 -14.86 -43.01 36.49
CA GLN A 1205 -13.51 -43.55 36.58
C GLN A 1205 -12.85 -43.67 35.21
N GLU A 1206 -13.60 -44.05 34.18
CA GLU A 1206 -13.08 -44.23 32.82
C GLU A 1206 -12.88 -42.90 32.08
N MET A 1207 -13.91 -42.04 32.05
CA MET A 1207 -13.92 -40.81 31.25
C MET A 1207 -13.30 -39.62 31.98
N LEU A 1208 -13.58 -39.45 33.29
CA LEU A 1208 -13.16 -38.26 34.05
C LEU A 1208 -11.93 -38.51 34.94
N GLN A 1209 -11.46 -39.76 34.97
CA GLN A 1209 -10.38 -40.22 35.85
C GLN A 1209 -10.66 -39.93 37.34
N VAL A 1210 -11.93 -40.00 37.75
CA VAL A 1210 -12.37 -39.75 39.12
C VAL A 1210 -12.63 -41.07 39.83
N THR A 1211 -12.05 -41.26 41.02
CA THR A 1211 -12.40 -42.38 41.90
C THR A 1211 -13.11 -41.87 43.14
N LEU A 1212 -14.38 -42.22 43.31
CA LEU A 1212 -15.16 -41.89 44.51
C LEU A 1212 -14.75 -42.84 45.63
N ALA A 1213 -13.95 -42.36 46.59
CA ALA A 1213 -13.61 -43.14 47.78
C ALA A 1213 -14.87 -43.43 48.58
N THR A 1214 -15.11 -44.70 48.92
CA THR A 1214 -16.39 -45.18 49.49
C THR A 1214 -16.65 -44.75 50.94
N ASN A 1215 -15.86 -43.84 51.52
CA ASN A 1215 -16.10 -43.27 52.86
C ASN A 1215 -15.30 -41.97 53.04
N GLU A 1216 -15.93 -40.82 52.78
CA GLU A 1216 -15.63 -39.54 53.47
C GLU A 1216 -16.86 -38.63 53.50
#